data_AF-A0A353S8I2-F1
#
_entry.id   AF-A0A353S8I2-F1
#
_cell.length_a   1.000
_cell.length_b   1.000
_cell.length_c   1.000
_cell.angle_alpha   90.00
_cell.angle_beta   90.00
_cell.angle_gamma   90.00
#
_symmetry.space_group_name_H-M   'P 1'
#
loop_
_entity.id
_entity.type
_entity.pdbx_description
1 polymer ?
#
loop_
_entity_poly.entity_id
_entity_poly.type
_entity_poly.pdbx_seq_one_letter_code
_entity_poly.pdbx_strand_id
1 'polypeptide(L)'
;MPKIEVNEKLFFTLLGKKYDWDTFEKKLTFAKAELDEKPDMSQPEDKRVIKIELNDTNRPDLWSTGGVTRCLREHEGAPHGDYSAFLSSKEGLKDTAGRTIIVDEGLKDIRPYQVAFVISGKALSEAMLMDIIQTQEKLCWNFGRKRKTIAMGIYREKDIQWPVHYVAADPDAESFVPLQEEQRMTLRSIAENHPKGKDYGWILKDFKKYPLIKDSKGEVLSMPPVINSATLGQVEVGDSDLLVELTGTEMESLILAANIVACDFSDAGYTILPVKVQHPYETGFGKDIVAPYYFQLPTEARLSAINKKLGSTLSEKDVLDDLYRMGNTVTSAKTADGDVCFSVRPAPYRNDFLHEVDVIEDVMIGQGLDFFAPESPDDFTIGRLLPITTYSRKAKTVMTGMGYQEMIFNYLGSKKSYIDNMNIDGKDVIEIANPMSENYQFIRPSIIASLLEAESQSGNAVYPHKIYEIGKIAYIDPSENTGTKTIQSLGFVTAANNANFNEAASEVSTLLYYLDHSYVVQESDDPRFIPGRQAYIMVDGQRAGIFGELHPSVLENWQIGVPCVAGEMDMDFLMEHEPKEHAGEAAKASPEKALQPKAKQEAAAQPKLAEDQVAHFNKYIDLRVAKIVSIDRNPQGEKLYIEHLDDGSGTERIIQSGLVPYLKEEELIGKHIILVSNLAPRKMRGVESHGMLLAADYKENGKDCVEVLTAPWAAPGTPVVPEGADPSAEKPAKIDIDKLEKIELKITGNHFQISGVNLTAGGKAIMTEKASESSVE
;
A
#
# COMPACT_ATOMS: atom_id res chain seq x y z
N MET A 1 6.50 0.86 -6.01
CA MET A 1 6.79 2.24 -6.45
C MET A 1 8.29 2.38 -6.72
N PRO A 2 8.73 3.19 -7.69
CA PRO A 2 10.15 3.48 -7.90
C PRO A 2 10.76 4.14 -6.67
N LYS A 3 11.95 3.69 -6.26
CA LYS A 3 12.74 4.31 -5.19
C LYS A 3 14.06 4.79 -5.74
N ILE A 4 14.52 5.97 -5.34
CA ILE A 4 15.83 6.52 -5.70
C ILE A 4 16.66 6.79 -4.44
N GLU A 5 17.95 6.50 -4.53
CA GLU A 5 18.95 6.74 -3.50
C GLU A 5 19.87 7.85 -4.00
N VAL A 6 19.79 9.03 -3.38
CA VAL A 6 20.46 10.23 -3.87
C VAL A 6 21.47 10.72 -2.85
N ASN A 7 22.64 11.18 -3.32
CA ASN A 7 23.65 11.76 -2.44
C ASN A 7 23.17 13.13 -1.92
N GLU A 8 23.17 13.33 -0.59
CA GLU A 8 22.63 14.56 0.03
C GLU A 8 23.29 15.82 -0.52
N LYS A 9 24.64 15.85 -0.55
CA LYS A 9 25.39 17.01 -1.03
C LYS A 9 25.06 17.33 -2.48
N LEU A 10 25.03 16.31 -3.35
CA LEU A 10 24.70 16.49 -4.76
C LEU A 10 23.27 17.01 -4.92
N PHE A 11 22.31 16.38 -4.25
CA PHE A 11 20.89 16.72 -4.32
C PHE A 11 20.67 18.19 -3.94
N PHE A 12 21.15 18.64 -2.77
CA PHE A 12 20.96 20.02 -2.33
C PHE A 12 21.81 21.04 -3.12
N THR A 13 22.92 20.61 -3.73
CA THR A 13 23.67 21.46 -4.67
C THR A 13 22.87 21.73 -5.93
N LEU A 14 22.24 20.70 -6.52
CA LEU A 14 21.39 20.83 -7.70
C LEU A 14 20.09 21.58 -7.41
N LEU A 15 19.53 21.39 -6.21
CA LEU A 15 18.37 22.13 -5.72
C LEU A 15 18.68 23.61 -5.47
N GLY A 16 19.94 23.96 -5.19
CA GLY A 16 20.40 25.33 -4.92
C GLY A 16 19.99 25.86 -3.53
N LYS A 17 19.32 25.05 -2.71
CA LYS A 17 18.86 25.39 -1.36
C LYS A 17 18.77 24.12 -0.52
N LYS A 18 19.02 24.23 0.77
CA LYS A 18 18.88 23.14 1.74
C LYS A 18 17.66 23.36 2.63
N TYR A 19 16.92 22.29 2.93
CA TYR A 19 15.76 22.30 3.81
C TYR A 19 16.03 21.51 5.10
N ASP A 20 15.28 21.80 6.15
CA ASP A 20 15.08 20.84 7.22
C ASP A 20 14.20 19.66 6.74
N TRP A 21 14.26 18.52 7.43
CA TRP A 21 13.63 17.29 6.97
C TRP A 21 12.10 17.36 6.91
N ASP A 22 11.45 18.06 7.84
CA ASP A 22 9.99 18.17 7.87
C ASP A 22 9.49 19.06 6.71
N THR A 23 10.21 20.15 6.43
CA THR A 23 9.94 20.98 5.24
C THR A 23 10.21 20.20 3.96
N PHE A 24 11.32 19.45 3.91
CA PHE A 24 11.69 18.66 2.73
C PHE A 24 10.63 17.62 2.38
N GLU A 25 10.14 16.88 3.38
CA GLU A 25 9.09 15.87 3.22
C GLU A 25 7.81 16.48 2.62
N LYS A 26 7.40 17.67 3.10
CA LYS A 26 6.27 18.40 2.49
C LYS A 26 6.55 18.82 1.06
N LYS A 27 7.76 19.29 0.76
CA LYS A 27 8.14 19.70 -0.61
C LYS A 27 8.14 18.53 -1.58
N LEU A 28 8.54 17.34 -1.14
CA LEU A 28 8.54 16.14 -1.99
C LEU A 28 7.15 15.81 -2.55
N THR A 29 6.06 16.20 -1.87
CA THR A 29 4.69 15.97 -2.37
C THR A 29 4.43 16.60 -3.74
N PHE A 30 5.10 17.72 -4.09
CA PHE A 30 4.99 18.35 -5.42
C PHE A 30 5.63 17.53 -6.53
N ALA A 31 6.59 16.68 -6.19
CA ALA A 31 7.18 15.69 -7.09
C ALA A 31 6.50 14.31 -6.96
N LYS A 32 5.29 14.24 -6.38
CA LYS A 32 4.59 13.00 -6.04
C LYS A 32 5.54 12.03 -5.30
N ALA A 33 6.33 12.54 -4.39
CA ALA A 33 7.39 11.81 -3.72
C ALA A 33 7.25 11.90 -2.20
N GLU A 34 7.87 10.95 -1.50
CA GLU A 34 7.98 10.92 -0.06
C GLU A 34 9.36 10.43 0.37
N LEU A 35 9.73 10.76 1.61
CA LEU A 35 10.97 10.29 2.19
C LEU A 35 10.74 8.85 2.69
N ASP A 36 11.46 7.87 2.14
CA ASP A 36 11.31 6.45 2.51
C ASP A 36 11.76 6.21 3.96
N GLU A 37 12.86 6.85 4.35
CA GLU A 37 13.35 6.87 5.72
C GLU A 37 14.17 8.14 6.01
N LYS A 38 14.21 8.55 7.29
CA LYS A 38 15.10 9.65 7.70
C LYS A 38 16.56 9.23 7.49
N PRO A 39 17.38 10.07 6.83
CA PRO A 39 18.73 9.69 6.49
C PRO A 39 19.64 9.58 7.72
N ASP A 40 20.66 8.73 7.63
CA ASP A 40 21.61 8.48 8.70
C ASP A 40 22.51 9.71 8.96
N MET A 41 22.14 10.46 9.99
CA MET A 41 22.84 11.69 10.37
C MET A 41 24.26 11.47 10.91
N SER A 42 24.65 10.22 11.20
CA SER A 42 26.02 9.89 11.64
C SER A 42 27.05 9.98 10.50
N GLN A 43 26.59 9.87 9.25
CA GLN A 43 27.45 9.98 8.07
C GLN A 43 27.67 11.45 7.68
N PRO A 44 28.84 11.80 7.13
CA PRO A 44 29.08 13.14 6.61
C PRO A 44 28.22 13.37 5.34
N GLU A 45 27.84 14.63 5.11
CA GLU A 45 26.90 15.03 4.04
C GLU A 45 27.33 14.62 2.62
N ASP A 46 28.64 14.56 2.36
CA ASP A 46 29.19 14.11 1.08
C ASP A 46 29.06 12.60 0.84
N LYS A 47 28.74 11.83 1.88
CA LYS A 47 28.51 10.37 1.81
C LYS A 47 27.08 9.97 2.17
N ARG A 48 26.31 10.85 2.80
CA ARG A 48 24.95 10.55 3.24
C ARG A 48 24.03 10.35 2.05
N VAL A 49 23.22 9.30 2.13
CA VAL A 49 22.21 8.94 1.15
C VAL A 49 20.83 9.33 1.66
N ILE A 50 20.05 9.99 0.80
CA ILE A 50 18.62 10.25 1.00
C ILE A 50 17.86 9.23 0.16
N LYS A 51 16.90 8.53 0.76
CA LYS A 51 16.03 7.58 0.05
C LYS A 51 14.67 8.20 -0.19
N ILE A 52 14.30 8.31 -1.45
CA ILE A 52 13.04 8.93 -1.88
C ILE A 52 12.20 7.88 -2.60
N GLU A 53 10.98 7.67 -2.13
CA GLU A 53 9.97 6.85 -2.80
C GLU A 53 9.09 7.74 -3.67
N LEU A 54 8.86 7.31 -4.92
CA LEU A 54 8.10 8.06 -5.91
C LEU A 54 6.72 7.42 -6.07
N ASN A 55 5.68 8.11 -5.64
CA ASN A 55 4.29 7.67 -5.63
C ASN A 55 3.63 7.69 -7.03
N ASP A 56 4.42 7.83 -8.09
CA ASP A 56 3.95 7.81 -9.48
C ASP A 56 4.86 6.97 -10.39
N THR A 57 4.24 6.27 -11.34
CA THR A 57 4.93 5.52 -12.40
C THR A 57 4.86 6.19 -13.78
N ASN A 58 4.10 7.28 -13.92
CA ASN A 58 3.88 7.98 -15.20
C ASN A 58 4.91 9.08 -15.48
N ARG A 59 5.69 9.47 -14.47
CA ARG A 59 6.71 10.53 -14.52
C ARG A 59 8.13 9.97 -14.42
N PRO A 60 8.64 9.28 -15.45
CA PRO A 60 10.01 8.73 -15.44
C PRO A 60 11.08 9.80 -15.34
N ASP A 61 10.76 11.06 -15.66
CA ASP A 61 11.63 12.20 -15.45
C ASP A 61 11.95 12.48 -13.98
N LEU A 62 11.11 12.03 -13.04
CA LEU A 62 11.35 12.18 -11.60
C LEU A 62 12.19 11.05 -11.01
N TRP A 63 12.58 10.04 -11.80
CA TRP A 63 13.30 8.87 -11.32
C TRP A 63 14.82 9.07 -11.25
N SER A 64 15.25 10.32 -11.12
CA SER A 64 16.64 10.75 -11.01
C SER A 64 16.78 11.91 -10.00
N THR A 65 18.00 12.14 -9.51
CA THR A 65 18.30 13.31 -8.67
C THR A 65 17.98 14.62 -9.42
N GLY A 66 18.40 14.72 -10.69
CA GLY A 66 18.17 15.89 -11.53
C GLY A 66 16.67 16.20 -11.71
N GLY A 67 15.88 15.15 -11.96
CA GLY A 67 14.43 15.22 -12.10
C GLY A 67 13.70 15.83 -10.91
N VAL A 68 13.92 15.24 -9.73
CA VAL A 68 13.26 15.71 -8.50
C VAL A 68 13.73 17.13 -8.16
N THR A 69 15.04 17.39 -8.22
CA THR A 69 15.57 18.72 -7.87
C THR A 69 15.11 19.81 -8.83
N ARG A 70 14.99 19.51 -10.12
CA ARG A 70 14.38 20.40 -11.13
C ARG A 70 12.93 20.70 -10.80
N CYS A 71 12.10 19.68 -10.58
CA CYS A 71 10.68 19.84 -10.26
C CYS A 71 10.48 20.72 -9.01
N LEU A 72 11.25 20.48 -7.94
CA LEU A 72 11.14 21.26 -6.70
C LEU A 72 11.59 22.71 -6.89
N ARG A 73 12.66 22.96 -7.67
CA ARG A 73 13.12 24.31 -7.99
C ARG A 73 12.10 25.10 -8.79
N GLU A 74 11.57 24.51 -9.85
CA GLU A 74 10.57 25.14 -10.72
C GLU A 74 9.29 25.44 -9.93
N HIS A 75 8.88 24.55 -9.03
CA HIS A 75 7.73 24.77 -8.15
C HIS A 75 7.93 25.97 -7.21
N GLU A 76 9.16 26.20 -6.72
CA GLU A 76 9.49 27.40 -5.95
C GLU A 76 9.70 28.67 -6.80
N GLY A 77 9.42 28.60 -8.11
CA GLY A 77 9.47 29.75 -9.02
C GLY A 77 10.84 29.99 -9.65
N ALA A 78 11.75 29.00 -9.64
CA ALA A 78 12.99 29.10 -10.40
C ALA A 78 12.68 29.18 -11.92
N PRO A 79 13.51 29.90 -12.70
CA PRO A 79 13.37 29.90 -14.16
C PRO A 79 13.56 28.50 -14.73
N HIS A 80 12.77 28.15 -15.77
CA HIS A 80 12.96 26.92 -16.52
C HIS A 80 14.35 26.87 -17.17
N GLY A 81 14.91 25.67 -17.30
CA GLY A 81 16.14 25.46 -18.07
C GLY A 81 15.92 25.77 -19.56
N ASP A 82 16.87 26.48 -20.17
CA ASP A 82 16.89 26.68 -21.62
C ASP A 82 17.58 25.50 -22.32
N TYR A 83 16.78 24.55 -22.78
CA TYR A 83 17.24 23.36 -23.50
C TYR A 83 17.32 23.57 -25.02
N SER A 84 17.00 24.78 -25.52
CA SER A 84 16.96 25.07 -26.95
C SER A 84 18.34 24.95 -27.61
N ALA A 85 19.43 25.01 -26.85
CA ALA A 85 20.79 24.88 -27.37
C ALA A 85 21.07 23.50 -28.00
N PHE A 86 20.49 22.43 -27.46
CA PHE A 86 20.79 21.05 -27.86
C PHE A 86 19.58 20.24 -28.34
N LEU A 87 18.35 20.68 -28.07
CA LEU A 87 17.16 19.99 -28.57
C LEU A 87 16.96 20.24 -30.06
N SER A 88 16.96 19.15 -30.84
CA SER A 88 16.45 19.16 -32.21
C SER A 88 14.92 19.09 -32.20
N SER A 89 14.29 19.47 -33.30
CA SER A 89 12.86 19.31 -33.50
C SER A 89 12.54 19.13 -34.98
N LYS A 90 11.25 19.02 -35.31
CA LYS A 90 10.78 18.93 -36.69
C LYS A 90 11.11 20.20 -37.50
N GLU A 91 11.20 21.35 -36.82
CA GLU A 91 11.49 22.65 -37.41
C GLU A 91 12.98 22.87 -37.68
N GLY A 92 13.86 22.12 -37.01
CA GLY A 92 15.30 22.25 -37.21
C GLY A 92 16.12 21.22 -36.43
N LEU A 93 17.08 20.59 -37.12
CA LEU A 93 18.05 19.69 -36.52
C LEU A 93 19.27 20.47 -36.03
N LYS A 94 19.84 20.06 -34.90
CA LYS A 94 21.07 20.66 -34.38
C LYS A 94 22.32 20.18 -35.10
N ASP A 95 23.38 21.00 -35.05
CA ASP A 95 24.68 20.59 -35.55
C ASP A 95 25.26 19.48 -34.68
N THR A 96 25.80 18.47 -35.33
CA THR A 96 26.35 17.26 -34.71
C THR A 96 27.87 17.22 -34.75
N ALA A 97 28.53 18.20 -35.40
CA ALA A 97 29.98 18.27 -35.53
C ALA A 97 30.60 16.95 -36.08
N GLY A 98 29.88 16.24 -36.95
CA GLY A 98 30.31 14.98 -37.57
C GLY A 98 30.00 13.71 -36.77
N ARG A 99 29.48 13.81 -35.54
CA ARG A 99 29.11 12.63 -34.72
C ARG A 99 27.91 11.92 -35.31
N THR A 100 28.15 10.73 -35.84
CA THR A 100 27.16 9.95 -36.57
C THR A 100 27.19 8.48 -36.16
N ILE A 101 26.01 7.92 -35.86
CA ILE A 101 25.79 6.49 -35.70
C ILE A 101 25.01 5.96 -36.91
N ILE A 102 25.44 4.82 -37.46
CA ILE A 102 24.80 4.17 -38.61
C ILE A 102 24.19 2.86 -38.15
N VAL A 103 22.88 2.70 -38.37
CA VAL A 103 22.12 1.51 -37.98
C VAL A 103 22.00 0.54 -39.16
N ASP A 104 22.22 -0.75 -38.89
CA ASP A 104 22.07 -1.84 -39.85
C ASP A 104 20.60 -2.22 -40.06
N GLU A 105 20.22 -2.50 -41.31
CA GLU A 105 18.87 -2.95 -41.69
C GLU A 105 18.50 -4.27 -41.00
N GLY A 106 19.50 -5.13 -40.71
CA GLY A 106 19.30 -6.39 -40.02
C GLY A 106 18.74 -6.27 -38.59
N LEU A 107 18.72 -5.08 -38.00
CA LEU A 107 18.20 -4.83 -36.65
C LEU A 107 16.71 -4.54 -36.59
N LYS A 108 16.06 -4.33 -37.75
CA LYS A 108 14.65 -3.90 -37.85
C LYS A 108 13.69 -4.75 -37.02
N ASP A 109 13.88 -6.07 -37.07
CA ASP A 109 13.00 -7.03 -36.39
C ASP A 109 13.60 -7.57 -35.08
N ILE A 110 14.71 -7.00 -34.61
CA ILE A 110 15.43 -7.44 -33.40
C ILE A 110 15.35 -6.35 -32.32
N ARG A 111 15.93 -5.18 -32.60
CA ARG A 111 16.00 -4.03 -31.71
C ARG A 111 16.24 -2.76 -32.56
N PRO A 112 15.18 -2.27 -33.22
CA PRO A 112 15.29 -1.40 -34.40
C PRO A 112 15.82 0.02 -34.11
N TYR A 113 15.73 0.51 -32.89
CA TYR A 113 15.91 1.94 -32.65
C TYR A 113 17.10 2.22 -31.76
N GLN A 114 17.72 3.37 -32.03
CA GLN A 114 18.81 3.92 -31.25
C GLN A 114 18.78 5.44 -31.32
N VAL A 115 19.10 6.08 -30.20
CA VAL A 115 19.35 7.52 -30.08
C VAL A 115 20.59 7.72 -29.22
N ALA A 116 21.28 8.84 -29.39
CA ALA A 116 22.47 9.14 -28.60
C ALA A 116 22.71 10.64 -28.48
N PHE A 117 23.52 11.03 -27.50
CA PHE A 117 24.07 12.36 -27.34
C PHE A 117 25.38 12.28 -26.56
N VAL A 118 26.17 13.35 -26.57
CA VAL A 118 27.41 13.43 -25.78
C VAL A 118 27.23 14.43 -24.64
N ILE A 119 27.70 14.08 -23.45
CA ILE A 119 27.84 14.98 -22.29
C ILE A 119 29.28 15.46 -22.18
N SER A 120 29.51 16.77 -22.19
CA SER A 120 30.85 17.38 -22.30
C SER A 120 31.07 18.51 -21.28
N GLY A 121 32.33 18.91 -21.09
CA GLY A 121 32.74 20.12 -20.40
C GLY A 121 33.24 19.96 -18.96
N LYS A 122 32.71 18.99 -18.19
CA LYS A 122 33.17 18.68 -16.83
C LYS A 122 33.53 17.20 -16.70
N ALA A 123 34.50 16.91 -15.84
CA ALA A 123 34.81 15.53 -15.45
C ALA A 123 33.78 15.00 -14.45
N LEU A 124 33.45 13.70 -14.55
CA LEU A 124 32.53 13.05 -13.61
C LEU A 124 33.11 13.01 -12.20
N SER A 125 32.32 13.47 -11.23
CA SER A 125 32.57 13.19 -9.82
C SER A 125 32.04 11.81 -9.44
N GLU A 126 32.49 11.28 -8.31
CA GLU A 126 31.97 10.02 -7.75
C GLU A 126 30.45 10.06 -7.55
N ALA A 127 29.93 11.16 -6.98
CA ALA A 127 28.49 11.32 -6.76
C ALA A 127 27.69 11.35 -8.09
N MET A 128 28.20 12.03 -9.12
CA MET A 128 27.56 12.06 -10.44
C MET A 128 27.60 10.70 -11.15
N LEU A 129 28.70 9.96 -11.00
CA LEU A 129 28.83 8.61 -11.56
C LEU A 129 27.82 7.64 -10.92
N MET A 130 27.65 7.70 -9.60
CA MET A 130 26.64 6.88 -8.91
C MET A 130 25.21 7.28 -9.32
N ASP A 131 24.95 8.58 -9.47
CA ASP A 131 23.64 9.08 -9.89
C ASP A 131 23.25 8.66 -11.32
N ILE A 132 24.18 8.72 -12.28
CA ILE A 132 23.91 8.25 -13.65
C ILE A 132 23.71 6.74 -13.71
N ILE A 133 24.47 5.95 -12.95
CA ILE A 133 24.29 4.49 -12.87
C ILE A 133 22.92 4.17 -12.30
N GLN A 134 22.50 4.85 -11.24
CA GLN A 134 21.15 4.68 -10.71
C GLN A 134 20.10 5.07 -11.74
N THR A 135 20.22 6.24 -12.37
CA THR A 135 19.26 6.71 -13.38
C THR A 135 19.14 5.72 -14.54
N GLN A 136 20.28 5.17 -15.00
CA GLN A 136 20.33 4.07 -15.96
C GLN A 136 19.51 2.88 -15.49
N GLU A 137 19.74 2.41 -14.27
CA GLU A 137 19.03 1.27 -13.71
C GLU A 137 17.53 1.53 -13.59
N LYS A 138 17.10 2.68 -13.08
CA LYS A 138 15.68 3.00 -12.90
C LYS A 138 14.96 3.13 -14.24
N LEU A 139 15.51 3.88 -15.19
CA LEU A 139 14.92 4.03 -16.53
C LEU A 139 14.89 2.70 -17.27
N CYS A 140 15.98 1.93 -17.28
CA CYS A 140 16.03 0.68 -18.03
C CYS A 140 15.23 -0.46 -17.37
N TRP A 141 15.17 -0.51 -16.04
CA TRP A 141 14.47 -1.58 -15.32
C TRP A 141 12.96 -1.35 -15.25
N ASN A 142 12.53 -0.15 -14.85
CA ASN A 142 11.11 0.16 -14.69
C ASN A 142 10.48 0.55 -16.04
N PHE A 143 10.92 1.67 -16.63
CA PHE A 143 10.34 2.20 -17.86
C PHE A 143 10.68 1.31 -19.06
N GLY A 144 11.92 0.82 -19.11
CA GLY A 144 12.46 -0.11 -20.10
C GLY A 144 12.02 -1.57 -19.93
N ARG A 145 11.17 -1.89 -18.94
CA ARG A 145 10.65 -3.24 -18.63
C ARG A 145 11.78 -4.29 -18.57
N LYS A 146 12.72 -4.11 -17.63
CA LYS A 146 13.94 -4.93 -17.48
C LYS A 146 14.77 -4.98 -18.77
N ARG A 147 15.04 -3.81 -19.34
CA ARG A 147 15.79 -3.56 -20.58
C ARG A 147 15.14 -4.02 -21.89
N LYS A 148 13.97 -4.67 -21.82
CA LYS A 148 13.24 -5.16 -22.99
C LYS A 148 13.01 -4.04 -24.01
N THR A 149 12.51 -2.89 -23.58
CA THR A 149 12.17 -1.77 -24.49
C THR A 149 13.25 -0.69 -24.55
N ILE A 150 14.02 -0.47 -23.49
CA ILE A 150 15.07 0.57 -23.42
C ILE A 150 16.31 0.02 -22.72
N ALA A 151 17.48 0.19 -23.33
CA ALA A 151 18.77 -0.07 -22.69
C ALA A 151 19.68 1.10 -22.97
N MET A 152 20.30 1.65 -21.91
CA MET A 152 21.20 2.78 -21.99
C MET A 152 22.64 2.32 -21.76
N GLY A 153 23.57 2.86 -22.53
CA GLY A 153 25.01 2.66 -22.39
C GLY A 153 25.75 4.00 -22.33
N ILE A 154 26.89 4.03 -21.64
CA ILE A 154 27.72 5.22 -21.46
C ILE A 154 29.16 4.84 -21.80
N TYR A 155 29.84 5.66 -22.60
CA TYR A 155 31.17 5.39 -23.14
C TYR A 155 32.01 6.66 -23.16
N ARG A 156 33.34 6.53 -23.10
CA ARG A 156 34.26 7.66 -23.27
C ARG A 156 34.34 8.07 -24.74
N GLU A 157 33.91 9.28 -25.08
CA GLU A 157 33.92 9.78 -26.47
C GLU A 157 35.34 9.81 -27.04
N LYS A 158 36.34 10.20 -26.24
CA LYS A 158 37.75 10.29 -26.67
C LYS A 158 38.32 8.99 -27.21
N ASP A 159 37.77 7.84 -26.80
CA ASP A 159 38.26 6.52 -27.20
C ASP A 159 37.52 5.97 -28.44
N ILE A 160 36.47 6.66 -28.91
CA ILE A 160 35.62 6.23 -30.02
C ILE A 160 36.07 6.88 -31.32
N GLN A 161 36.16 6.08 -32.40
CA GLN A 161 36.30 6.61 -33.75
C GLN A 161 34.99 6.62 -34.52
N TRP A 162 34.52 7.82 -34.87
CA TRP A 162 33.32 8.03 -35.68
C TRP A 162 33.52 7.64 -37.17
N PRO A 163 32.48 7.16 -37.88
CA PRO A 163 31.13 6.88 -37.38
C PRO A 163 31.09 5.61 -36.51
N VAL A 164 30.13 5.57 -35.59
CA VAL A 164 29.80 4.35 -34.82
C VAL A 164 28.79 3.54 -35.61
N HIS A 165 28.86 2.22 -35.52
CA HIS A 165 28.01 1.28 -36.24
C HIS A 165 27.20 0.43 -35.25
N TYR A 166 25.87 0.46 -35.38
CA TYR A 166 24.96 -0.42 -34.66
C TYR A 166 24.49 -1.52 -35.60
N VAL A 167 24.98 -2.74 -35.40
CA VAL A 167 24.92 -3.82 -36.38
C VAL A 167 24.23 -5.08 -35.85
N ALA A 168 23.65 -5.86 -36.75
CA ALA A 168 23.14 -7.20 -36.44
C ALA A 168 24.25 -8.23 -36.64
N ALA A 169 24.91 -8.61 -35.56
CA ALA A 169 26.07 -9.50 -35.54
C ALA A 169 25.70 -10.98 -35.46
N ASP A 170 26.53 -11.84 -36.05
CA ASP A 170 26.46 -13.29 -35.84
C ASP A 170 26.97 -13.62 -34.42
N PRO A 171 26.15 -14.26 -33.58
CA PRO A 171 26.48 -14.44 -32.17
C PRO A 171 27.61 -15.45 -31.90
N ASP A 172 27.96 -16.25 -32.90
CA ASP A 172 29.00 -17.29 -32.81
C ASP A 172 30.31 -16.86 -33.50
N ALA A 173 30.25 -15.92 -34.46
CA ALA A 173 31.43 -15.41 -35.16
C ALA A 173 32.09 -14.19 -34.48
N GLU A 174 31.32 -13.38 -33.76
CA GLU A 174 31.80 -12.16 -33.10
C GLU A 174 32.12 -12.40 -31.62
N SER A 175 33.17 -11.74 -31.12
CA SER A 175 33.60 -11.84 -29.72
C SER A 175 34.27 -10.57 -29.20
N PHE A 176 34.10 -10.29 -27.91
CA PHE A 176 34.76 -9.19 -27.21
C PHE A 176 34.98 -9.55 -25.75
N VAL A 177 35.71 -8.70 -25.01
CA VAL A 177 35.90 -8.86 -23.56
C VAL A 177 34.78 -8.08 -22.85
N PRO A 178 33.79 -8.73 -22.24
CA PRO A 178 32.72 -8.03 -21.53
C PRO A 178 33.24 -7.41 -20.22
N LEU A 179 32.54 -6.39 -19.73
CA LEU A 179 32.87 -5.72 -18.47
C LEU A 179 32.98 -6.75 -17.32
N GLN A 180 33.98 -6.60 -16.45
CA GLN A 180 34.29 -7.51 -15.33
C GLN A 180 34.86 -8.89 -15.71
N GLU A 181 35.19 -9.10 -16.99
CA GLU A 181 35.91 -10.29 -17.45
C GLU A 181 37.28 -9.91 -18.04
N GLU A 182 38.20 -10.88 -18.05
CA GLU A 182 39.53 -10.71 -18.66
C GLU A 182 39.65 -11.41 -20.02
N GLN A 183 38.75 -12.36 -20.32
CA GLN A 183 38.81 -13.19 -21.52
C GLN A 183 37.77 -12.77 -22.56
N ARG A 184 38.13 -12.95 -23.84
CA ARG A 184 37.17 -12.78 -24.93
C ARG A 184 36.12 -13.89 -24.90
N MET A 185 34.86 -13.50 -25.05
CA MET A 185 33.71 -14.40 -25.12
C MET A 185 32.92 -14.11 -26.40
N THR A 186 32.34 -15.15 -27.01
CA THR A 186 31.38 -14.97 -28.11
C THR A 186 30.10 -14.35 -27.58
N LEU A 187 29.32 -13.68 -28.44
CA LEU A 187 28.07 -13.05 -28.03
C LEU A 187 27.07 -14.06 -27.43
N ARG A 188 27.01 -15.27 -27.99
CA ARG A 188 26.21 -16.37 -27.43
C ARG A 188 26.67 -16.77 -26.03
N SER A 189 27.97 -16.96 -25.85
CA SER A 189 28.54 -17.32 -24.54
C SER A 189 28.28 -16.23 -23.49
N ILE A 190 28.35 -14.96 -23.88
CA ILE A 190 27.99 -13.84 -23.01
C ILE A 190 26.51 -13.93 -22.62
N ALA A 191 25.61 -14.15 -23.58
CA ALA A 191 24.17 -14.21 -23.30
C ALA A 191 23.79 -15.39 -22.37
N GLU A 192 24.49 -16.51 -22.43
CA GLU A 192 24.17 -17.72 -21.66
C GLU A 192 24.90 -17.80 -20.31
N ASN A 193 26.17 -17.39 -20.26
CA ASN A 193 27.06 -17.71 -19.14
C ASN A 193 27.43 -16.51 -18.26
N HIS A 194 27.55 -15.32 -18.86
CA HIS A 194 27.93 -14.11 -18.12
C HIS A 194 26.82 -13.72 -17.11
N PRO A 195 27.14 -13.18 -15.92
CA PRO A 195 26.13 -12.76 -14.93
C PRO A 195 25.03 -11.87 -15.53
N LYS A 196 25.41 -10.84 -16.30
CA LYS A 196 24.43 -9.99 -17.02
C LYS A 196 23.71 -10.69 -18.18
N GLY A 197 24.30 -11.75 -18.73
CA GLY A 197 23.64 -12.65 -19.68
C GLY A 197 22.51 -13.43 -19.02
N LYS A 198 22.72 -13.93 -17.80
CA LYS A 198 21.65 -14.60 -17.03
C LYS A 198 20.49 -13.65 -16.71
N ASP A 199 20.80 -12.39 -16.45
CA ASP A 199 19.79 -11.36 -16.14
C ASP A 199 18.96 -10.94 -17.38
N TYR A 200 19.61 -10.77 -18.55
CA TYR A 200 19.01 -10.10 -19.71
C TYR A 200 19.14 -10.84 -21.06
N GLY A 201 19.94 -11.91 -21.13
CA GLY A 201 20.17 -12.69 -22.35
C GLY A 201 18.90 -13.34 -22.92
N TRP A 202 17.90 -13.57 -22.06
CA TRP A 202 16.56 -14.04 -22.47
C TRP A 202 15.85 -13.09 -23.45
N ILE A 203 16.25 -11.81 -23.51
CA ILE A 203 15.71 -10.84 -24.48
C ILE A 203 16.16 -11.19 -25.91
N LEU A 204 17.36 -11.76 -26.04
CA LEU A 204 17.97 -12.05 -27.35
C LEU A 204 17.86 -13.52 -27.77
N LYS A 205 17.54 -14.43 -26.83
CA LYS A 205 17.64 -15.89 -27.00
C LYS A 205 16.98 -16.46 -28.26
N ASP A 206 15.88 -15.86 -28.71
CA ASP A 206 15.07 -16.36 -29.82
C ASP A 206 15.49 -15.77 -31.19
N PHE A 207 16.49 -14.85 -31.21
CA PHE A 207 16.97 -14.21 -32.43
C PHE A 207 18.22 -14.90 -32.99
N LYS A 208 18.34 -14.91 -34.32
CA LYS A 208 19.50 -15.49 -35.03
C LYS A 208 20.74 -14.60 -35.01
N LYS A 209 20.54 -13.29 -34.88
CA LYS A 209 21.60 -12.27 -34.84
C LYS A 209 21.42 -11.42 -33.60
N TYR A 210 22.51 -10.95 -33.03
CA TYR A 210 22.49 -10.13 -31.82
C TYR A 210 22.90 -8.68 -32.11
N PRO A 211 22.29 -7.69 -31.44
CA PRO A 211 22.69 -6.29 -31.59
C PRO A 211 24.09 -6.07 -31.02
N LEU A 212 24.92 -5.32 -31.77
CA LEU A 212 26.30 -5.03 -31.40
C LEU A 212 26.65 -3.60 -31.82
N ILE A 213 27.30 -2.84 -30.94
CA ILE A 213 27.78 -1.48 -31.24
C ILE A 213 29.29 -1.52 -31.40
N LYS A 214 29.80 -0.97 -32.51
CA LYS A 214 31.23 -0.89 -32.84
C LYS A 214 31.63 0.51 -33.30
N ASP A 215 32.87 0.89 -33.08
CA ASP A 215 33.43 2.09 -33.71
C ASP A 215 33.89 1.80 -35.16
N SER A 216 34.42 2.83 -35.84
CA SER A 216 34.93 2.68 -37.22
C SER A 216 36.22 1.87 -37.34
N LYS A 217 36.93 1.57 -36.22
CA LYS A 217 38.04 0.61 -36.18
C LYS A 217 37.57 -0.83 -36.01
N GLY A 218 36.28 -1.03 -35.71
CA GLY A 218 35.69 -2.34 -35.46
C GLY A 218 35.83 -2.81 -34.01
N GLU A 219 36.28 -1.93 -33.10
CA GLU A 219 36.31 -2.23 -31.66
C GLU A 219 34.89 -2.20 -31.09
N VAL A 220 34.56 -3.16 -30.23
CA VAL A 220 33.21 -3.31 -29.67
C VAL A 220 33.03 -2.38 -28.47
N LEU A 221 31.96 -1.59 -28.51
CA LEU A 221 31.50 -0.76 -27.41
C LEU A 221 30.62 -1.58 -26.45
N SER A 222 29.61 -2.27 -26.99
CA SER A 222 28.66 -3.07 -26.21
C SER A 222 27.86 -4.04 -27.06
N MET A 223 27.19 -4.97 -26.38
CA MET A 223 26.16 -5.86 -26.92
C MET A 223 24.82 -5.54 -26.25
N PRO A 224 24.04 -4.57 -26.78
CA PRO A 224 22.74 -4.23 -26.20
C PRO A 224 21.72 -5.37 -26.31
N PRO A 225 20.82 -5.54 -25.33
CA PRO A 225 20.69 -4.79 -24.06
C PRO A 225 21.51 -5.38 -22.89
N VAL A 226 22.45 -6.29 -23.18
CA VAL A 226 23.04 -7.19 -22.17
C VAL A 226 24.20 -6.54 -21.42
N ILE A 227 25.29 -6.19 -22.10
CA ILE A 227 26.54 -5.77 -21.44
C ILE A 227 27.43 -4.89 -22.32
N ASN A 228 28.22 -4.04 -21.65
CA ASN A 228 29.26 -3.22 -22.26
C ASN A 228 30.60 -3.96 -22.36
N SER A 229 31.48 -3.50 -23.24
CA SER A 229 32.87 -3.96 -23.32
C SER A 229 33.70 -3.45 -22.14
N ALA A 230 34.66 -4.25 -21.68
CA ALA A 230 35.65 -3.82 -20.69
C ALA A 230 36.61 -2.75 -21.22
N THR A 231 36.78 -2.64 -22.54
CA THR A 231 37.73 -1.70 -23.16
C THR A 231 37.11 -0.31 -23.33
N LEU A 232 36.23 -0.15 -24.31
CA LEU A 232 35.58 1.12 -24.66
C LEU A 232 34.35 1.44 -23.80
N GLY A 233 33.84 0.47 -23.04
CA GLY A 233 32.54 0.55 -22.36
C GLY A 233 32.58 0.71 -20.84
N GLN A 234 33.77 0.85 -20.25
CA GLN A 234 33.96 1.19 -18.84
C GLN A 234 34.03 2.71 -18.69
N VAL A 235 33.40 3.28 -17.66
CA VAL A 235 33.46 4.71 -17.33
C VAL A 235 33.92 4.86 -15.89
N GLU A 236 34.82 5.81 -15.62
CA GLU A 236 35.43 5.99 -14.31
C GLU A 236 35.31 7.44 -13.83
N VAL A 237 35.50 7.64 -12.52
CA VAL A 237 35.57 8.99 -11.93
C VAL A 237 36.72 9.75 -12.57
N GLY A 238 36.46 11.00 -12.97
CA GLY A 238 37.44 11.83 -13.67
C GLY A 238 37.35 11.78 -15.20
N ASP A 239 36.60 10.84 -15.78
CA ASP A 239 36.33 10.87 -17.22
C ASP A 239 35.46 12.08 -17.59
N SER A 240 35.74 12.65 -18.77
CA SER A 240 34.95 13.71 -19.40
C SER A 240 34.55 13.27 -20.81
N ASP A 241 33.59 13.98 -21.39
CA ASP A 241 33.16 13.78 -22.77
C ASP A 241 32.66 12.35 -22.99
N LEU A 242 31.42 12.10 -22.56
CA LEU A 242 30.83 10.77 -22.55
C LEU A 242 29.70 10.66 -23.57
N LEU A 243 29.76 9.64 -24.42
CA LEU A 243 28.66 9.25 -25.27
C LEU A 243 27.63 8.49 -24.42
N VAL A 244 26.41 9.02 -24.36
CA VAL A 244 25.23 8.32 -23.83
C VAL A 244 24.42 7.83 -25.02
N GLU A 245 24.22 6.52 -25.12
CA GLU A 245 23.39 5.90 -26.15
C GLU A 245 22.23 5.15 -25.51
N LEU A 246 21.10 5.12 -26.20
CA LEU A 246 19.94 4.33 -25.82
C LEU A 246 19.47 3.51 -27.01
N THR A 247 19.39 2.18 -26.85
CA THR A 247 18.80 1.26 -27.83
C THR A 247 17.46 0.71 -27.34
N GLY A 248 16.56 0.38 -28.27
CA GLY A 248 15.22 -0.07 -27.91
C GLY A 248 14.33 -0.53 -29.04
N THR A 249 13.08 -0.82 -28.67
CA THR A 249 12.02 -1.26 -29.59
C THR A 249 10.98 -0.18 -29.87
N GLU A 250 10.96 0.90 -29.09
CA GLU A 250 9.98 1.99 -29.19
C GLU A 250 10.71 3.34 -29.23
N MET A 251 10.57 4.08 -30.34
CA MET A 251 11.35 5.31 -30.59
C MET A 251 10.99 6.45 -29.63
N GLU A 252 9.69 6.68 -29.39
CA GLU A 252 9.23 7.75 -28.49
C GLU A 252 9.79 7.59 -27.07
N SER A 253 9.74 6.36 -26.54
CA SER A 253 10.26 6.06 -25.21
C SER A 253 11.78 6.24 -25.12
N LEU A 254 12.51 5.95 -26.21
CA LEU A 254 13.95 6.21 -26.29
C LEU A 254 14.27 7.70 -26.32
N ILE A 255 13.58 8.47 -27.16
CA ILE A 255 13.76 9.92 -27.24
C ILE A 255 13.42 10.56 -25.88
N LEU A 256 12.33 10.13 -25.23
CA LEU A 256 11.96 10.62 -23.90
C LEU A 256 13.06 10.33 -22.88
N ALA A 257 13.54 9.09 -22.79
CA ALA A 257 14.62 8.73 -21.88
C ALA A 257 15.92 9.50 -22.18
N ALA A 258 16.24 9.71 -23.46
CA ALA A 258 17.38 10.53 -23.87
C ALA A 258 17.22 11.99 -23.43
N ASN A 259 16.02 12.56 -23.59
CA ASN A 259 15.73 13.93 -23.16
C ASN A 259 15.81 14.08 -21.64
N ILE A 260 15.29 13.12 -20.86
CA ILE A 260 15.39 13.11 -19.39
C ILE A 260 16.86 13.20 -18.97
N VAL A 261 17.69 12.27 -19.44
CA VAL A 261 19.11 12.23 -19.07
C VAL A 261 19.84 13.48 -19.57
N ALA A 262 19.58 13.94 -20.79
CA ALA A 262 20.19 15.15 -21.32
C ALA A 262 19.84 16.42 -20.50
N CYS A 263 18.56 16.59 -20.12
CA CYS A 263 18.12 17.70 -19.29
C CYS A 263 18.76 17.63 -17.89
N ASP A 264 18.83 16.45 -17.27
CA ASP A 264 19.47 16.28 -15.96
C ASP A 264 20.95 16.67 -15.98
N PHE A 265 21.69 16.26 -17.01
CA PHE A 265 23.09 16.66 -17.16
C PHE A 265 23.25 18.16 -17.49
N SER A 266 22.36 18.72 -18.31
CA SER A 266 22.34 20.16 -18.58
C SER A 266 22.13 20.97 -17.30
N ASP A 267 21.21 20.53 -16.43
CA ASP A 267 20.93 21.18 -15.15
C ASP A 267 22.10 21.07 -14.16
N ALA A 268 22.86 19.98 -14.22
CA ALA A 268 24.15 19.83 -13.51
C ALA A 268 25.29 20.67 -14.14
N GLY A 269 25.00 21.41 -15.20
CA GLY A 269 25.89 22.33 -15.89
C GLY A 269 26.91 21.66 -16.81
N TYR A 270 26.58 20.48 -17.34
CA TYR A 270 27.31 19.88 -18.47
C TYR A 270 26.79 20.47 -19.78
N THR A 271 27.63 20.41 -20.81
CA THR A 271 27.22 20.77 -22.18
C THR A 271 26.70 19.53 -22.88
N ILE A 272 25.49 19.59 -23.42
CA ILE A 272 24.91 18.51 -24.22
C ILE A 272 25.24 18.75 -25.67
N LEU A 273 25.82 17.74 -26.32
CA LEU A 273 26.25 17.81 -27.69
C LEU A 273 25.48 16.78 -28.54
N PRO A 274 24.69 17.22 -29.54
CA PRO A 274 23.81 16.33 -30.30
C PRO A 274 24.55 15.33 -31.18
N VAL A 275 23.96 14.14 -31.36
CA VAL A 275 24.46 13.06 -32.23
C VAL A 275 23.39 12.69 -33.26
N LYS A 276 23.81 12.48 -34.51
CA LYS A 276 22.94 12.00 -35.58
C LYS A 276 22.94 10.47 -35.59
N VAL A 277 21.77 9.85 -35.62
CA VAL A 277 21.59 8.42 -35.86
C VAL A 277 20.87 8.23 -37.18
N GLN A 278 21.44 7.41 -38.06
CA GLN A 278 20.92 7.13 -39.40
C GLN A 278 20.31 5.73 -39.43
N HIS A 279 18.99 5.67 -39.58
CA HIS A 279 18.23 4.44 -39.74
C HIS A 279 17.96 4.15 -41.23
N PRO A 280 18.09 2.90 -41.68
CA PRO A 280 17.79 2.55 -43.07
C PRO A 280 16.28 2.53 -43.37
N TYR A 281 15.45 2.46 -42.32
CA TYR A 281 13.98 2.43 -42.35
C TYR A 281 13.36 3.62 -41.63
N GLU A 282 12.07 3.87 -41.91
CA GLU A 282 11.29 4.90 -41.22
C GLU A 282 11.10 4.58 -39.74
N THR A 283 11.22 5.60 -38.90
CA THR A 283 11.13 5.49 -37.43
C THR A 283 9.89 6.17 -36.84
N GLY A 284 9.10 6.85 -37.67
CA GLY A 284 8.08 7.83 -37.25
C GLY A 284 8.62 9.26 -37.13
N PHE A 285 9.93 9.43 -36.95
CA PHE A 285 10.61 10.73 -36.83
C PHE A 285 11.55 11.02 -38.01
N GLY A 286 11.43 10.23 -39.08
CA GLY A 286 12.33 10.24 -40.24
C GLY A 286 13.47 9.23 -40.09
N LYS A 287 14.32 9.16 -41.11
CA LYS A 287 15.45 8.23 -41.16
C LYS A 287 16.72 8.75 -40.49
N ASP A 288 16.89 10.07 -40.47
CA ASP A 288 17.97 10.73 -39.75
C ASP A 288 17.38 11.39 -38.51
N ILE A 289 17.80 10.95 -37.33
CA ILE A 289 17.36 11.52 -36.05
C ILE A 289 18.56 12.18 -35.40
N VAL A 290 18.41 13.44 -34.97
CA VAL A 290 19.42 14.12 -34.16
C VAL A 290 18.87 14.23 -32.75
N ALA A 291 19.45 13.47 -31.82
CA ALA A 291 19.04 13.47 -30.42
C ALA A 291 20.01 14.32 -29.57
N PRO A 292 19.53 14.99 -28.51
CA PRO A 292 18.15 14.98 -27.98
C PRO A 292 17.13 15.67 -28.91
N TYR A 293 15.85 15.27 -28.83
CA TYR A 293 14.82 15.65 -29.81
C TYR A 293 13.47 15.95 -29.13
N TYR A 294 12.88 17.11 -29.40
CA TYR A 294 11.56 17.50 -28.88
C TYR A 294 10.43 17.01 -29.79
N PHE A 295 9.52 16.22 -29.24
CA PHE A 295 8.42 15.60 -30.00
C PHE A 295 7.02 15.75 -29.38
N GLN A 296 6.92 16.51 -28.28
CA GLN A 296 5.67 16.63 -27.53
C GLN A 296 4.61 17.41 -28.31
N LEU A 297 3.37 16.95 -28.24
CA LEU A 297 2.21 17.65 -28.79
C LEU A 297 1.58 18.55 -27.71
N PRO A 298 1.00 19.69 -28.10
CA PRO A 298 0.28 20.53 -27.16
C PRO A 298 -1.03 19.87 -26.72
N THR A 299 -1.37 20.03 -25.45
CA THR A 299 -2.64 19.60 -24.86
C THR A 299 -3.39 20.83 -24.35
N GLU A 300 -4.71 20.85 -24.56
CA GLU A 300 -5.55 22.00 -24.22
C GLU A 300 -6.43 21.71 -23.01
N ALA A 301 -6.65 22.73 -22.17
CA ALA A 301 -7.65 22.71 -21.11
C ALA A 301 -8.33 24.07 -20.99
N ARG A 302 -9.62 24.06 -20.59
CA ARG A 302 -10.39 25.28 -20.38
C ARG A 302 -10.44 25.68 -18.92
N LEU A 303 -10.46 26.98 -18.62
CA LEU A 303 -10.57 27.50 -17.25
C LEU A 303 -11.84 26.99 -16.56
N SER A 304 -12.97 26.96 -17.27
CA SER A 304 -14.23 26.42 -16.73
C SER A 304 -14.12 24.93 -16.37
N ALA A 305 -13.43 24.13 -17.17
CA ALA A 305 -13.23 22.70 -16.94
C ALA A 305 -12.30 22.46 -15.74
N ILE A 306 -11.20 23.21 -15.64
CA ILE A 306 -10.27 23.20 -14.50
C ILE A 306 -11.04 23.49 -13.21
N ASN A 307 -11.73 24.62 -13.15
CA ASN A 307 -12.47 25.02 -11.94
C ASN A 307 -13.59 24.05 -11.56
N LYS A 308 -14.31 23.52 -12.56
CA LYS A 308 -15.35 22.51 -12.32
C LYS A 308 -14.77 21.22 -11.76
N LYS A 309 -13.64 20.75 -12.29
CA LYS A 309 -13.03 19.47 -11.90
C LYS A 309 -12.37 19.54 -10.52
N LEU A 310 -11.74 20.67 -10.22
CA LEU A 310 -11.04 20.91 -8.94
C LEU A 310 -11.94 21.47 -7.84
N GLY A 311 -13.18 21.88 -8.15
CA GLY A 311 -14.06 22.53 -7.18
C GLY A 311 -13.53 23.89 -6.72
N SER A 312 -12.93 24.66 -7.62
CA SER A 312 -12.20 25.90 -7.31
C SER A 312 -12.69 27.12 -8.09
N THR A 313 -12.17 28.29 -7.75
CA THR A 313 -12.41 29.56 -8.47
C THR A 313 -11.09 30.25 -8.86
N LEU A 314 -10.20 29.50 -9.49
CA LEU A 314 -8.91 29.98 -9.99
C LEU A 314 -9.11 30.98 -11.14
N SER A 315 -8.28 32.01 -11.18
CA SER A 315 -8.22 32.97 -12.28
C SER A 315 -7.29 32.48 -13.41
N GLU A 316 -7.34 33.14 -14.57
CA GLU A 316 -6.40 32.87 -15.67
C GLU A 316 -4.94 32.99 -15.23
N LYS A 317 -4.64 33.96 -14.36
CA LYS A 317 -3.29 34.15 -13.84
C LYS A 317 -2.86 32.99 -12.94
N ASP A 318 -3.72 32.53 -12.04
CA ASP A 318 -3.39 31.46 -11.11
C ASP A 318 -3.03 30.18 -11.89
N VAL A 319 -3.84 29.81 -12.87
CA VAL A 319 -3.59 28.66 -13.75
C VAL A 319 -2.27 28.78 -14.52
N LEU A 320 -1.95 29.97 -15.04
CA LEU A 320 -0.67 30.19 -15.73
C LEU A 320 0.51 30.04 -14.77
N ASP A 321 0.42 30.60 -13.57
CA ASP A 321 1.46 30.50 -12.55
C ASP A 321 1.65 29.04 -12.09
N ASP A 322 0.56 28.28 -11.91
CA ASP A 322 0.58 26.88 -11.48
C ASP A 322 1.18 25.96 -12.55
N LEU A 323 0.75 26.10 -13.81
CA LEU A 323 1.32 25.32 -14.91
C LEU A 323 2.79 25.65 -15.14
N TYR A 324 3.18 26.91 -14.96
CA TYR A 324 4.59 27.32 -15.03
C TYR A 324 5.42 26.67 -13.92
N ARG A 325 4.91 26.61 -12.67
CA ARG A 325 5.57 25.91 -11.56
C ARG A 325 5.80 24.42 -11.82
N MET A 326 4.99 23.81 -12.70
CA MET A 326 5.13 22.40 -13.11
C MET A 326 5.98 22.19 -14.37
N GLY A 327 6.73 23.21 -14.80
CA GLY A 327 7.69 23.11 -15.91
C GLY A 327 7.08 23.30 -17.30
N ASN A 328 5.81 23.71 -17.40
CA ASN A 328 5.12 23.80 -18.68
C ASN A 328 5.28 25.16 -19.36
N THR A 329 5.34 25.14 -20.70
CA THR A 329 5.18 26.35 -21.51
C THR A 329 3.73 26.48 -21.94
N VAL A 330 3.07 27.58 -21.57
CA VAL A 330 1.62 27.75 -21.78
C VAL A 330 1.34 29.01 -22.59
N THR A 331 0.37 28.91 -23.49
CA THR A 331 -0.28 30.07 -24.12
C THR A 331 -1.76 30.05 -23.77
N SER A 332 -2.33 31.19 -23.37
CA SER A 332 -3.77 31.34 -23.13
C SER A 332 -4.42 32.18 -24.21
N ALA A 333 -5.67 31.85 -24.56
CA ALA A 333 -6.48 32.63 -25.48
C ALA A 333 -7.95 32.58 -25.09
N LYS A 334 -8.67 33.68 -25.32
CA LYS A 334 -10.13 33.72 -25.17
C LYS A 334 -10.81 32.95 -26.28
N THR A 335 -11.75 32.09 -25.91
CA THR A 335 -12.58 31.32 -26.84
C THR A 335 -13.80 32.14 -27.28
N ALA A 336 -14.48 31.68 -28.34
CA ALA A 336 -15.64 32.38 -28.91
C ALA A 336 -16.83 32.50 -27.93
N ASP A 337 -16.94 31.59 -26.97
CA ASP A 337 -17.92 31.57 -25.87
C ASP A 337 -17.50 32.39 -24.65
N GLY A 338 -16.33 33.06 -24.69
CA GLY A 338 -15.84 33.95 -23.64
C GLY A 338 -15.06 33.27 -22.51
N ASP A 339 -14.84 31.95 -22.60
CA ASP A 339 -13.96 31.18 -21.71
C ASP A 339 -12.47 31.42 -22.06
N VAL A 340 -11.56 30.87 -21.26
CA VAL A 340 -10.12 30.89 -21.50
C VAL A 340 -9.63 29.47 -21.78
N CYS A 341 -8.97 29.27 -22.91
CA CYS A 341 -8.31 28.02 -23.26
C CYS A 341 -6.80 28.17 -23.04
N PHE A 342 -6.20 27.20 -22.36
CA PHE A 342 -4.76 27.07 -22.15
C PHE A 342 -4.24 25.98 -23.08
N SER A 343 -3.37 26.34 -24.02
CA SER A 343 -2.60 25.39 -24.82
C SER A 343 -1.26 25.17 -24.13
N VAL A 344 -1.10 23.99 -23.55
CA VAL A 344 0.06 23.57 -22.75
C VAL A 344 1.02 22.77 -23.62
N ARG A 345 2.28 23.18 -23.66
CA ARG A 345 3.39 22.42 -24.23
C ARG A 345 4.23 21.83 -23.10
N PRO A 346 4.23 20.50 -22.93
CA PRO A 346 5.01 19.84 -21.90
C PRO A 346 6.51 20.10 -22.08
N ALA A 347 7.25 20.05 -20.98
CA ALA A 347 8.70 20.07 -20.99
C ALA A 347 9.27 18.89 -21.80
N PRO A 348 10.49 18.99 -22.37
CA PRO A 348 11.09 17.96 -23.22
C PRO A 348 11.26 16.58 -22.58
N TYR A 349 11.33 16.54 -21.25
CA TYR A 349 11.49 15.33 -20.43
C TYR A 349 10.14 14.73 -20.00
N ARG A 350 8.99 15.33 -20.36
CA ARG A 350 7.65 14.83 -20.06
C ARG A 350 6.93 14.34 -21.31
N ASN A 351 6.08 13.31 -21.15
CA ASN A 351 5.25 12.74 -22.22
C ASN A 351 3.94 12.14 -21.67
N ASP A 352 3.46 12.67 -20.54
CA ASP A 352 2.33 12.16 -19.78
C ASP A 352 1.02 12.93 -20.01
N PHE A 353 1.03 13.91 -20.93
CA PHE A 353 -0.16 14.69 -21.28
C PHE A 353 -0.92 14.05 -22.44
N LEU A 354 -1.89 13.19 -22.11
CA LEU A 354 -2.74 12.49 -23.08
C LEU A 354 -4.16 13.07 -23.15
N HIS A 355 -4.58 13.80 -22.12
CA HIS A 355 -5.93 14.32 -21.96
C HIS A 355 -5.93 15.67 -21.23
N GLU A 356 -7.03 16.43 -21.33
CA GLU A 356 -7.21 17.70 -20.61
C GLU A 356 -7.06 17.54 -19.08
N VAL A 357 -7.26 16.32 -18.56
CA VAL A 357 -7.20 16.02 -17.13
C VAL A 357 -5.76 16.03 -16.63
N ASP A 358 -4.77 15.73 -17.48
CA ASP A 358 -3.35 15.79 -17.09
C ASP A 358 -2.91 17.25 -16.89
N VAL A 359 -3.47 18.17 -17.68
CA VAL A 359 -3.30 19.62 -17.47
C VAL A 359 -3.96 20.04 -16.14
N ILE A 360 -5.16 19.53 -15.85
CA ILE A 360 -5.87 19.83 -14.60
C ILE A 360 -5.11 19.28 -13.37
N GLU A 361 -4.50 18.09 -13.48
CA GLU A 361 -3.65 17.51 -12.43
C GLU A 361 -2.43 18.42 -12.17
N ASP A 362 -1.77 18.88 -13.22
CA ASP A 362 -0.63 19.80 -13.09
C ASP A 362 -1.03 21.13 -12.45
N VAL A 363 -2.21 21.69 -12.75
CA VAL A 363 -2.74 22.88 -12.03
C VAL A 363 -2.90 22.57 -10.54
N MET A 364 -3.50 21.42 -10.20
CA MET A 364 -3.70 21.01 -8.81
C MET A 364 -2.38 20.90 -8.04
N ILE A 365 -1.35 20.30 -8.65
CA ILE A 365 -0.04 20.14 -8.02
C ILE A 365 0.71 21.48 -7.95
N GLY A 366 0.64 22.28 -9.01
CA GLY A 366 1.25 23.61 -9.09
C GLY A 366 0.72 24.58 -8.02
N GLN A 367 -0.59 24.49 -7.73
CA GLN A 367 -1.22 25.25 -6.64
C GLN A 367 -0.92 24.64 -5.26
N GLY A 368 -0.84 23.31 -5.20
CA GLY A 368 -0.61 22.52 -4.00
C GLY A 368 -1.90 22.02 -3.35
N LEU A 369 -1.88 20.77 -2.86
CA LEU A 369 -3.07 20.09 -2.33
C LEU A 369 -3.69 20.80 -1.13
N ASP A 370 -2.87 21.45 -0.28
CA ASP A 370 -3.34 22.19 0.90
C ASP A 370 -4.25 23.38 0.57
N PHE A 371 -4.28 23.84 -0.69
CA PHE A 371 -5.19 24.89 -1.15
C PHE A 371 -6.65 24.43 -1.19
N PHE A 372 -6.90 23.14 -1.45
CA PHE A 372 -8.23 22.61 -1.66
C PHE A 372 -8.82 22.14 -0.33
N ALA A 373 -9.85 22.85 0.14
CA ALA A 373 -10.59 22.42 1.33
C ALA A 373 -11.41 21.16 1.03
N PRO A 374 -11.43 20.16 1.93
CA PRO A 374 -12.27 18.99 1.74
C PRO A 374 -13.75 19.37 1.80
N GLU A 375 -14.50 19.00 0.78
CA GLU A 375 -15.95 19.18 0.70
C GLU A 375 -16.67 17.83 0.78
N SER A 376 -17.82 17.81 1.46
CA SER A 376 -18.68 16.62 1.48
C SER A 376 -19.63 16.66 0.29
N PRO A 377 -19.84 15.53 -0.42
CA PRO A 377 -20.89 15.45 -1.43
C PRO A 377 -22.27 15.79 -0.82
N ASP A 378 -23.08 16.55 -1.54
CA ASP A 378 -24.42 16.98 -1.14
C ASP A 378 -25.54 16.03 -1.62
N ASP A 379 -25.19 15.03 -2.43
CA ASP A 379 -26.09 13.99 -2.92
C ASP A 379 -26.48 12.98 -1.81
N PHE A 380 -27.78 12.96 -1.46
CA PHE A 380 -28.31 11.99 -0.51
C PHE A 380 -28.58 10.63 -1.16
N THR A 381 -27.98 9.57 -0.61
CA THR A 381 -28.27 8.18 -0.99
C THR A 381 -28.56 7.32 0.25
N ILE A 382 -29.47 6.35 0.12
CA ILE A 382 -29.76 5.39 1.20
C ILE A 382 -28.91 4.15 0.98
N GLY A 383 -27.90 3.96 1.83
CA GLY A 383 -27.12 2.73 1.89
C GLY A 383 -27.97 1.56 2.41
N ARG A 384 -27.80 0.38 1.80
CA ARG A 384 -28.42 -0.87 2.27
C ARG A 384 -27.41 -2.01 2.23
N LEU A 385 -27.51 -2.92 3.19
CA LEU A 385 -26.77 -4.18 3.14
C LEU A 385 -27.30 -5.06 2.00
N LEU A 386 -26.42 -5.88 1.43
CA LEU A 386 -26.83 -6.94 0.53
C LEU A 386 -27.71 -7.94 1.31
N PRO A 387 -28.81 -8.46 0.72
CA PRO A 387 -29.67 -9.44 1.38
C PRO A 387 -28.89 -10.61 1.99
N ILE A 388 -27.91 -11.15 1.27
CA ILE A 388 -27.08 -12.27 1.73
C ILE A 388 -26.27 -11.93 2.98
N THR A 389 -25.84 -10.67 3.13
CA THR A 389 -25.13 -10.23 4.33
C THR A 389 -26.06 -10.23 5.54
N THR A 390 -27.30 -9.76 5.37
CA THR A 390 -28.31 -9.79 6.44
C THR A 390 -28.67 -11.23 6.82
N TYR A 391 -28.88 -12.08 5.82
CA TYR A 391 -29.21 -13.48 6.00
C TYR A 391 -28.07 -14.27 6.67
N SER A 392 -26.82 -14.05 6.24
CA SER A 392 -25.63 -14.65 6.88
C SER A 392 -25.48 -14.23 8.33
N ARG A 393 -25.79 -12.98 8.69
CA ARG A 393 -25.78 -12.51 10.09
C ARG A 393 -26.83 -13.22 10.94
N LYS A 394 -28.03 -13.49 10.41
CA LYS A 394 -29.07 -14.28 11.08
C LYS A 394 -28.54 -15.69 11.40
N ALA A 395 -27.96 -16.36 10.42
CA ALA A 395 -27.37 -17.70 10.61
C ALA A 395 -26.20 -17.68 11.61
N LYS A 396 -25.33 -16.67 11.55
CA LYS A 396 -24.23 -16.46 12.50
C LYS A 396 -24.74 -16.39 13.95
N THR A 397 -25.79 -15.59 14.20
CA THR A 397 -26.40 -15.49 15.53
C THR A 397 -26.93 -16.83 16.03
N VAL A 398 -27.54 -17.64 15.15
CA VAL A 398 -28.03 -18.97 15.51
C VAL A 398 -26.88 -19.91 15.86
N MET A 399 -25.84 -19.97 15.02
CA MET A 399 -24.67 -20.82 15.27
C MET A 399 -23.98 -20.47 16.60
N THR A 400 -23.72 -19.19 16.86
CA THR A 400 -23.17 -18.75 18.14
C THR A 400 -24.09 -19.10 19.31
N GLY A 401 -25.42 -18.97 19.14
CA GLY A 401 -26.41 -19.38 20.14
C GLY A 401 -26.41 -20.88 20.43
N MET A 402 -26.04 -21.71 19.45
CA MET A 402 -25.86 -23.15 19.58
C MET A 402 -24.51 -23.54 20.21
N GLY A 403 -23.68 -22.56 20.61
CA GLY A 403 -22.39 -22.78 21.25
C GLY A 403 -21.23 -22.98 20.29
N TYR A 404 -21.42 -22.68 18.99
CA TYR A 404 -20.35 -22.74 18.00
C TYR A 404 -19.46 -21.49 18.04
N GLN A 405 -18.16 -21.68 17.90
CA GLN A 405 -17.16 -20.64 17.74
C GLN A 405 -16.92 -20.35 16.26
N GLU A 406 -17.05 -19.08 15.86
CA GLU A 406 -16.76 -18.68 14.48
C GLU A 406 -15.25 -18.67 14.24
N MET A 407 -14.87 -19.17 13.07
CA MET A 407 -13.52 -19.21 12.53
C MET A 407 -13.49 -18.50 11.17
N ILE A 408 -12.33 -17.98 10.78
CA ILE A 408 -12.13 -17.31 9.49
C ILE A 408 -10.86 -17.87 8.86
N PHE A 409 -10.96 -18.36 7.63
CA PHE A 409 -9.83 -18.98 6.93
C PHE A 409 -9.50 -18.30 5.60
N ASN A 410 -8.33 -18.64 5.05
CA ASN A 410 -7.97 -18.23 3.70
C ASN A 410 -8.81 -19.00 2.67
N TYR A 411 -9.13 -18.34 1.56
CA TYR A 411 -9.81 -18.97 0.43
C TYR A 411 -8.87 -19.85 -0.41
N LEU A 412 -7.57 -19.68 -0.25
CA LEU A 412 -6.55 -20.43 -0.96
C LEU A 412 -5.94 -21.49 -0.05
N GLY A 413 -5.61 -22.64 -0.64
CA GLY A 413 -5.04 -23.78 0.06
C GLY A 413 -4.25 -24.69 -0.86
N SER A 414 -3.78 -25.80 -0.28
CA SER A 414 -2.98 -26.80 -0.99
C SER A 414 -3.83 -27.93 -1.56
N LYS A 415 -3.26 -28.66 -2.53
CA LYS A 415 -3.83 -29.93 -3.01
C LYS A 415 -4.09 -30.89 -1.85
N LYS A 416 -3.13 -30.99 -0.94
CA LYS A 416 -3.20 -31.89 0.21
C LYS A 416 -4.42 -31.58 1.08
N SER A 417 -4.64 -30.31 1.39
CA SER A 417 -5.73 -29.87 2.26
C SER A 417 -7.10 -30.04 1.60
N TYR A 418 -7.27 -29.61 0.35
CA TYR A 418 -8.60 -29.55 -0.27
C TYR A 418 -9.00 -30.81 -1.03
N ILE A 419 -8.03 -31.61 -1.50
CA ILE A 419 -8.29 -32.77 -2.35
C ILE A 419 -7.91 -34.06 -1.61
N ASP A 420 -6.62 -34.23 -1.30
CA ASP A 420 -6.09 -35.51 -0.84
C ASP A 420 -6.64 -35.87 0.54
N ASN A 421 -6.59 -34.95 1.51
CA ASN A 421 -7.08 -35.21 2.87
C ASN A 421 -8.60 -35.39 2.91
N MET A 422 -9.33 -34.77 1.98
CA MET A 422 -10.79 -34.80 1.91
C MET A 422 -11.34 -35.96 1.07
N ASN A 423 -10.48 -36.75 0.43
CA ASN A 423 -10.87 -37.85 -0.47
C ASN A 423 -11.82 -37.43 -1.60
N ILE A 424 -11.65 -36.22 -2.15
CA ILE A 424 -12.44 -35.73 -3.29
C ILE A 424 -11.64 -35.80 -4.60
N ASP A 425 -12.33 -35.67 -5.74
CA ASP A 425 -11.68 -35.64 -7.05
C ASP A 425 -11.15 -34.22 -7.35
N GLY A 426 -9.86 -34.11 -7.64
CA GLY A 426 -9.21 -32.83 -7.93
C GLY A 426 -9.72 -32.15 -9.20
N LYS A 427 -10.39 -32.88 -10.12
CA LYS A 427 -10.94 -32.31 -11.36
C LYS A 427 -12.04 -31.28 -11.11
N ASP A 428 -12.68 -31.32 -9.95
CA ASP A 428 -13.82 -30.47 -9.58
C ASP A 428 -13.38 -29.24 -8.76
N VAL A 429 -12.08 -29.07 -8.53
CA VAL A 429 -11.49 -27.99 -7.73
C VAL A 429 -10.71 -27.03 -8.63
N ILE A 430 -10.81 -25.72 -8.35
CA ILE A 430 -10.16 -24.69 -9.15
C ILE A 430 -8.67 -24.60 -8.80
N GLU A 431 -7.81 -24.82 -9.80
CA GLU A 431 -6.35 -24.71 -9.70
C GLU A 431 -5.82 -23.38 -10.26
N ILE A 432 -4.87 -22.76 -9.56
CA ILE A 432 -4.16 -21.55 -9.98
C ILE A 432 -2.93 -21.96 -10.79
N ALA A 433 -2.80 -21.43 -12.02
CA ALA A 433 -1.77 -21.87 -12.97
C ALA A 433 -0.32 -21.53 -12.55
N ASN A 434 -0.10 -20.39 -11.87
CA ASN A 434 1.23 -19.94 -11.43
C ASN A 434 1.18 -19.50 -9.97
N PRO A 435 0.99 -20.42 -9.02
CA PRO A 435 0.84 -20.08 -7.61
C PRO A 435 2.20 -19.65 -7.03
N MET A 436 2.19 -18.72 -6.07
CA MET A 436 3.41 -18.28 -5.40
C MET A 436 4.05 -19.40 -4.55
N SER A 437 3.22 -20.31 -4.02
CA SER A 437 3.64 -21.51 -3.31
C SER A 437 2.56 -22.58 -3.39
N GLU A 438 2.88 -23.83 -3.03
CA GLU A 438 1.94 -24.96 -3.01
C GLU A 438 0.72 -24.72 -2.10
N ASN A 439 0.87 -23.90 -1.06
CA ASN A 439 -0.22 -23.55 -0.14
C ASN A 439 -1.25 -22.59 -0.74
N TYR A 440 -0.98 -22.04 -1.92
CA TYR A 440 -1.87 -21.13 -2.64
C TYR A 440 -2.26 -21.68 -4.02
N GLN A 441 -2.19 -23.00 -4.21
CA GLN A 441 -2.42 -23.64 -5.49
C GLN A 441 -3.90 -23.81 -5.82
N PHE A 442 -4.75 -24.05 -4.82
CA PHE A 442 -6.17 -24.34 -5.03
C PHE A 442 -7.07 -23.34 -4.33
N ILE A 443 -8.19 -23.00 -4.98
CA ILE A 443 -9.27 -22.25 -4.35
C ILE A 443 -10.15 -23.25 -3.59
N ARG A 444 -10.56 -22.88 -2.38
CA ARG A 444 -11.35 -23.69 -1.47
C ARG A 444 -12.70 -24.12 -2.08
N PRO A 445 -12.93 -25.43 -2.26
CA PRO A 445 -14.22 -25.94 -2.74
C PRO A 445 -15.21 -26.18 -1.59
N SER A 446 -14.75 -26.20 -0.33
CA SER A 446 -15.58 -26.46 0.85
C SER A 446 -15.04 -25.80 2.13
N ILE A 447 -15.94 -25.14 2.85
CA ILE A 447 -16.19 -25.25 4.30
C ILE A 447 -15.25 -26.12 5.15
N ILE A 448 -15.55 -27.40 5.07
CA ILE A 448 -15.20 -28.41 6.06
C ILE A 448 -13.69 -28.62 6.11
N ALA A 449 -13.00 -28.54 4.96
CA ALA A 449 -11.57 -28.76 4.89
C ALA A 449 -10.78 -27.76 5.77
N SER A 450 -11.14 -26.48 5.73
CA SER A 450 -10.47 -25.46 6.55
C SER A 450 -10.81 -25.60 8.05
N LEU A 451 -12.03 -26.03 8.38
CA LEU A 451 -12.40 -26.33 9.77
C LEU A 451 -11.61 -27.53 10.32
N LEU A 452 -11.43 -28.59 9.52
CA LEU A 452 -10.61 -29.74 9.90
C LEU A 452 -9.12 -29.40 10.01
N GLU A 453 -8.64 -28.45 9.20
CA GLU A 453 -7.28 -27.92 9.36
C GLU A 453 -7.08 -27.29 10.74
N ALA A 454 -8.04 -26.49 11.22
CA ALA A 454 -7.99 -25.98 12.60
C ALA A 454 -8.15 -27.08 13.66
N GLU A 455 -9.06 -28.03 13.47
CA GLU A 455 -9.26 -29.13 14.41
C GLU A 455 -8.00 -30.00 14.54
N SER A 456 -7.25 -30.22 13.45
CA SER A 456 -5.98 -30.96 13.46
C SER A 456 -4.93 -30.37 14.42
N GLN A 457 -5.01 -29.06 14.68
CA GLN A 457 -4.12 -28.35 15.60
C GLN A 457 -4.69 -28.22 17.02
N SER A 458 -5.95 -28.62 17.22
CA SER A 458 -6.71 -28.36 18.45
C SER A 458 -6.79 -29.56 19.39
N GLY A 459 -6.16 -30.70 19.09
CA GLY A 459 -6.30 -31.94 19.85
C GLY A 459 -5.89 -31.90 21.34
N ASN A 460 -5.22 -30.82 21.79
CA ASN A 460 -4.88 -30.60 23.21
C ASN A 460 -5.96 -29.81 23.99
N ALA A 461 -6.96 -29.25 23.30
CA ALA A 461 -8.06 -28.52 23.92
C ALA A 461 -9.13 -29.48 24.46
N VAL A 462 -10.01 -28.95 25.31
CA VAL A 462 -11.04 -29.74 26.00
C VAL A 462 -12.27 -29.87 25.09
N TYR A 463 -12.60 -31.11 24.74
CA TYR A 463 -13.82 -31.44 24.01
C TYR A 463 -15.10 -31.13 24.82
N PRO A 464 -16.22 -30.80 24.16
CA PRO A 464 -16.42 -30.78 22.70
C PRO A 464 -15.90 -29.49 22.03
N HIS A 465 -15.36 -29.63 20.82
CA HIS A 465 -15.05 -28.47 19.97
C HIS A 465 -16.20 -28.28 18.97
N LYS A 466 -16.77 -27.07 18.96
CA LYS A 466 -17.82 -26.69 18.00
C LYS A 466 -17.35 -25.46 17.25
N ILE A 467 -16.97 -25.64 15.99
CA ILE A 467 -16.42 -24.56 15.16
C ILE A 467 -17.22 -24.44 13.86
N TYR A 468 -17.38 -23.21 13.38
CA TYR A 468 -18.09 -22.94 12.13
C TYR A 468 -17.48 -21.76 11.40
N GLU A 469 -17.82 -21.63 10.13
CA GLU A 469 -17.52 -20.45 9.33
C GLU A 469 -18.66 -20.19 8.36
N ILE A 470 -18.92 -18.91 8.09
CA ILE A 470 -19.75 -18.46 6.98
C ILE A 470 -18.84 -17.69 6.02
N GLY A 471 -18.49 -18.33 4.90
CA GLY A 471 -17.46 -17.84 3.98
C GLY A 471 -17.77 -18.21 2.54
N LYS A 472 -16.98 -17.69 1.60
CA LYS A 472 -17.13 -18.03 0.19
C LYS A 472 -16.42 -19.32 -0.16
N ILE A 473 -17.06 -20.13 -0.99
CA ILE A 473 -16.44 -21.26 -1.70
C ILE A 473 -16.60 -21.05 -3.20
N ALA A 474 -15.72 -21.67 -3.99
CA ALA A 474 -15.82 -21.62 -5.43
C ALA A 474 -15.61 -23.01 -6.04
N TYR A 475 -16.37 -23.31 -7.08
CA TYR A 475 -16.31 -24.57 -7.82
C TYR A 475 -16.52 -24.34 -9.32
N ILE A 476 -16.19 -25.35 -10.12
CA ILE A 476 -16.33 -25.31 -11.57
C ILE A 476 -17.81 -25.41 -11.93
N ASP A 477 -18.31 -24.45 -12.71
CA ASP A 477 -19.67 -24.42 -13.22
C ASP A 477 -19.64 -23.96 -14.69
N PRO A 478 -19.78 -24.89 -15.65
CA PRO A 478 -19.78 -24.55 -17.07
C PRO A 478 -20.95 -23.67 -17.53
N SER A 479 -21.98 -23.46 -16.68
CA SER A 479 -23.09 -22.57 -17.00
C SER A 479 -22.76 -21.09 -16.79
N GLU A 480 -21.74 -20.78 -15.99
CA GLU A 480 -21.25 -19.42 -15.74
C GLU A 480 -20.30 -18.94 -16.83
N ASN A 481 -20.29 -17.64 -17.11
CA ASN A 481 -19.44 -17.05 -18.16
C ASN A 481 -17.93 -17.18 -17.87
N THR A 482 -17.56 -17.24 -16.60
CA THR A 482 -16.18 -17.49 -16.13
C THR A 482 -15.83 -18.97 -16.04
N GLY A 483 -16.81 -19.87 -16.23
CA GLY A 483 -16.65 -21.31 -16.04
C GLY A 483 -16.57 -21.74 -14.56
N THR A 484 -16.81 -20.82 -13.63
CA THR A 484 -16.75 -21.03 -12.19
C THR A 484 -17.86 -20.29 -11.48
N LYS A 485 -18.36 -20.85 -10.39
CA LYS A 485 -19.37 -20.22 -9.53
C LYS A 485 -18.81 -20.01 -8.14
N THR A 486 -19.09 -18.85 -7.56
CA THR A 486 -18.74 -18.52 -6.17
C THR A 486 -20.02 -18.31 -5.38
N ILE A 487 -20.15 -19.00 -4.26
CA ILE A 487 -21.32 -18.90 -3.37
C ILE A 487 -20.89 -18.61 -1.94
N GLN A 488 -21.78 -18.00 -1.17
CA GLN A 488 -21.68 -17.93 0.28
C GLN A 488 -22.13 -19.28 0.86
N SER A 489 -21.28 -19.90 1.66
CA SER A 489 -21.57 -21.17 2.33
C SER A 489 -21.43 -21.03 3.84
N LEU A 490 -22.20 -21.82 4.57
CA LEU A 490 -22.05 -22.05 6.00
C LEU A 490 -21.55 -23.47 6.19
N GLY A 491 -20.40 -23.65 6.82
CA GLY A 491 -19.94 -24.97 7.24
C GLY A 491 -19.66 -25.02 8.73
N PHE A 492 -19.82 -26.20 9.30
CA PHE A 492 -19.61 -26.45 10.73
C PHE A 492 -18.98 -27.82 10.97
N VAL A 493 -18.25 -27.94 12.08
CA VAL A 493 -17.67 -29.19 12.59
C VAL A 493 -17.90 -29.25 14.10
N THR A 494 -18.41 -30.38 14.58
CA THR A 494 -18.39 -30.76 16.00
C THR A 494 -17.48 -31.97 16.19
N ALA A 495 -16.45 -31.80 17.01
CA ALA A 495 -15.53 -32.86 17.42
C ALA A 495 -15.78 -33.23 18.89
N ALA A 496 -16.15 -34.49 19.15
CA ALA A 496 -16.42 -34.99 20.49
C ALA A 496 -16.37 -36.54 20.55
N ASN A 497 -16.05 -37.10 21.72
CA ASN A 497 -16.00 -38.56 21.92
C ASN A 497 -17.33 -39.29 21.59
N ASN A 498 -18.45 -38.57 21.67
CA ASN A 498 -19.79 -39.08 21.41
C ASN A 498 -20.46 -38.40 20.20
N ALA A 499 -19.71 -37.68 19.36
CA ALA A 499 -20.25 -37.07 18.14
C ALA A 499 -20.84 -38.16 17.24
N ASN A 500 -22.10 -37.99 16.84
CA ASN A 500 -22.84 -38.97 16.06
C ASN A 500 -23.88 -38.29 15.18
N PHE A 501 -24.41 -39.02 14.19
CA PHE A 501 -25.35 -38.51 13.20
C PHE A 501 -26.57 -37.79 13.80
N ASN A 502 -27.09 -38.21 14.95
CA ASN A 502 -28.26 -37.57 15.56
C ASN A 502 -27.92 -36.17 16.10
N GLU A 503 -26.68 -35.94 16.56
CA GLU A 503 -26.22 -34.60 16.96
C GLU A 503 -26.19 -33.67 15.75
N ALA A 504 -25.59 -34.12 14.65
CA ALA A 504 -25.54 -33.36 13.39
C ALA A 504 -26.96 -33.04 12.87
N ALA A 505 -27.86 -34.03 12.89
CA ALA A 505 -29.25 -33.84 12.48
C ALA A 505 -29.98 -32.83 13.38
N SER A 506 -29.74 -32.86 14.70
CA SER A 506 -30.34 -31.90 15.64
C SER A 506 -29.83 -30.48 15.40
N GLU A 507 -28.56 -30.31 15.09
CA GLU A 507 -27.94 -29.02 14.80
C GLU A 507 -28.48 -28.42 13.49
N VAL A 508 -28.50 -29.22 12.42
CA VAL A 508 -29.10 -28.83 11.13
C VAL A 508 -30.57 -28.49 11.30
N SER A 509 -31.33 -29.29 12.05
CA SER A 509 -32.74 -29.03 12.29
C SER A 509 -32.98 -27.73 13.04
N THR A 510 -32.12 -27.41 14.02
CA THR A 510 -32.23 -26.18 14.80
C THR A 510 -31.89 -24.97 13.95
N LEU A 511 -30.80 -25.05 13.17
CA LEU A 511 -30.40 -23.98 12.26
C LEU A 511 -31.49 -23.68 11.24
N LEU A 512 -31.99 -24.69 10.52
CA LEU A 512 -33.02 -24.51 9.51
C LEU A 512 -34.37 -24.06 10.09
N TYR A 513 -34.71 -24.48 11.31
CA TYR A 513 -35.89 -23.97 12.01
C TYR A 513 -35.81 -22.46 12.25
N TYR A 514 -34.68 -21.96 12.77
CA TYR A 514 -34.50 -20.52 13.00
C TYR A 514 -34.30 -19.72 11.70
N LEU A 515 -33.86 -20.37 10.63
CA LEU A 515 -33.80 -19.80 9.30
C LEU A 515 -35.13 -19.89 8.54
N ASP A 516 -36.18 -20.48 9.14
CA ASP A 516 -37.53 -20.62 8.58
C ASP A 516 -37.60 -21.51 7.33
N HIS A 517 -36.86 -22.62 7.31
CA HIS A 517 -36.89 -23.58 6.20
C HIS A 517 -37.45 -24.94 6.60
N SER A 518 -38.51 -25.36 5.91
CA SER A 518 -38.89 -26.77 5.87
C SER A 518 -37.94 -27.54 4.95
N TYR A 519 -37.41 -28.65 5.43
CA TYR A 519 -36.49 -29.49 4.68
C TYR A 519 -36.84 -30.96 4.80
N VAL A 520 -36.38 -31.74 3.85
CA VAL A 520 -36.33 -33.21 3.95
C VAL A 520 -34.89 -33.68 3.78
N VAL A 521 -34.58 -34.85 4.33
CA VAL A 521 -33.27 -35.47 4.18
C VAL A 521 -33.34 -36.57 3.13
N GLN A 522 -32.32 -36.62 2.28
CA GLN A 522 -32.13 -37.70 1.30
C GLN A 522 -30.76 -38.34 1.53
N GLU A 523 -30.65 -39.66 1.34
CA GLU A 523 -29.36 -40.36 1.41
C GLU A 523 -28.36 -39.74 0.43
N SER A 524 -27.13 -39.50 0.90
CA SER A 524 -26.02 -38.96 0.11
C SER A 524 -24.90 -39.98 -0.07
N ASP A 525 -24.04 -39.71 -1.05
CA ASP A 525 -22.94 -40.55 -1.52
C ASP A 525 -21.58 -39.81 -1.49
N ASP A 526 -21.47 -38.76 -0.67
CA ASP A 526 -20.28 -37.91 -0.58
C ASP A 526 -19.14 -38.66 0.13
N PRO A 527 -17.95 -38.75 -0.48
CA PRO A 527 -16.83 -39.56 0.02
C PRO A 527 -16.22 -39.00 1.32
N ARG A 528 -16.53 -37.75 1.69
CA ARG A 528 -16.06 -37.13 2.94
C ARG A 528 -16.71 -37.75 4.18
N PHE A 529 -17.85 -38.42 4.03
CA PHE A 529 -18.68 -38.92 5.13
C PHE A 529 -18.81 -40.46 5.11
N ILE A 530 -19.23 -41.04 6.26
CA ILE A 530 -19.47 -42.47 6.39
C ILE A 530 -20.71 -42.89 5.57
N PRO A 531 -20.63 -43.88 4.66
CA PRO A 531 -21.79 -44.41 3.95
C PRO A 531 -22.91 -44.84 4.90
N GLY A 532 -24.15 -44.40 4.64
CA GLY A 532 -25.31 -44.66 5.48
C GLY A 532 -25.41 -43.80 6.76
N ARG A 533 -24.45 -42.88 7.01
CA ARG A 533 -24.48 -41.89 8.11
C ARG A 533 -24.26 -40.47 7.59
N GLN A 534 -24.86 -40.18 6.45
CA GLN A 534 -24.78 -38.91 5.74
C GLN A 534 -26.10 -38.62 5.03
N ALA A 535 -26.44 -37.35 4.89
CA ALA A 535 -27.64 -36.93 4.19
C ALA A 535 -27.47 -35.60 3.47
N TYR A 536 -28.07 -35.51 2.27
CA TYR A 536 -28.35 -34.25 1.61
C TYR A 536 -29.51 -33.54 2.30
N ILE A 537 -29.38 -32.22 2.44
CA ILE A 537 -30.45 -31.33 2.88
C ILE A 537 -31.20 -30.88 1.63
N MET A 538 -32.48 -31.24 1.54
CA MET A 538 -33.32 -30.91 0.41
C MET A 538 -34.36 -29.86 0.82
N VAL A 539 -34.36 -28.71 0.14
CA VAL A 539 -35.34 -27.64 0.29
C VAL A 539 -35.98 -27.41 -1.07
N ASP A 540 -37.31 -27.41 -1.15
CA ASP A 540 -38.08 -27.32 -2.39
C ASP A 540 -37.66 -28.33 -3.48
N GLY A 541 -37.23 -29.52 -3.04
CA GLY A 541 -36.78 -30.60 -3.92
C GLY A 541 -35.38 -30.40 -4.52
N GLN A 542 -34.65 -29.36 -4.13
CA GLN A 542 -33.27 -29.09 -4.55
C GLN A 542 -32.29 -29.20 -3.37
N ARG A 543 -31.02 -29.50 -3.67
CA ARG A 543 -29.97 -29.68 -2.67
C ARG A 543 -29.53 -28.31 -2.12
N ALA A 544 -29.80 -28.08 -0.84
CA ALA A 544 -29.35 -26.90 -0.11
C ALA A 544 -28.05 -27.14 0.68
N GLY A 545 -27.66 -28.40 0.92
CA GLY A 545 -26.49 -28.71 1.72
C GLY A 545 -26.28 -30.20 1.94
N ILE A 546 -25.35 -30.53 2.83
CA ILE A 546 -25.01 -31.90 3.26
C ILE A 546 -24.58 -31.89 4.72
N PHE A 547 -24.84 -32.97 5.46
CA PHE A 547 -24.27 -33.21 6.78
C PHE A 547 -24.10 -34.71 7.07
N GLY A 548 -23.26 -35.04 8.04
CA GLY A 548 -23.07 -36.43 8.47
C GLY A 548 -21.87 -36.64 9.41
N GLU A 549 -21.60 -37.91 9.70
CA GLU A 549 -20.37 -38.34 10.38
C GLU A 549 -19.22 -38.41 9.37
N LEU A 550 -18.10 -37.75 9.66
CA LEU A 550 -16.93 -37.73 8.78
C LEU A 550 -16.29 -39.12 8.68
N HIS A 551 -15.83 -39.47 7.48
CA HIS A 551 -15.24 -40.78 7.22
C HIS A 551 -13.92 -40.95 8.02
N PRO A 552 -13.67 -42.12 8.66
CA PRO A 552 -12.46 -42.34 9.45
C PRO A 552 -11.16 -42.07 8.72
N SER A 553 -11.09 -42.38 7.41
CA SER A 553 -9.90 -42.07 6.60
C SER A 553 -9.66 -40.56 6.43
N VAL A 554 -10.72 -39.74 6.36
CA VAL A 554 -10.57 -38.28 6.30
C VAL A 554 -10.01 -37.78 7.62
N LEU A 555 -10.54 -38.26 8.75
CA LEU A 555 -10.03 -37.91 10.08
C LEU A 555 -8.56 -38.35 10.26
N GLU A 556 -8.20 -39.55 9.78
CA GLU A 556 -6.83 -40.04 9.80
C GLU A 556 -5.88 -39.20 8.94
N ASN A 557 -6.31 -38.79 7.74
CA ASN A 557 -5.54 -37.88 6.87
C ASN A 557 -5.24 -36.54 7.56
N TRP A 558 -6.19 -36.04 8.35
CA TRP A 558 -6.06 -34.82 9.17
C TRP A 558 -5.45 -35.06 10.56
N GLN A 559 -5.11 -36.30 10.92
CA GLN A 559 -4.57 -36.70 12.23
C GLN A 559 -5.51 -36.37 13.41
N ILE A 560 -6.81 -36.44 13.19
CA ILE A 560 -7.85 -36.20 14.21
C ILE A 560 -8.24 -37.54 14.84
N GLY A 561 -8.01 -37.66 16.14
CA GLY A 561 -8.22 -38.91 16.90
C GLY A 561 -9.61 -39.10 17.49
N VAL A 562 -10.50 -38.12 17.34
CA VAL A 562 -11.88 -38.16 17.88
C VAL A 562 -12.92 -38.21 16.76
N PRO A 563 -14.12 -38.77 17.01
CA PRO A 563 -15.22 -38.67 16.07
C PRO A 563 -15.62 -37.21 15.81
N CYS A 564 -15.92 -36.91 14.54
CA CYS A 564 -16.42 -35.60 14.14
C CYS A 564 -17.68 -35.74 13.29
N VAL A 565 -18.64 -34.85 13.54
CA VAL A 565 -19.74 -34.58 12.61
C VAL A 565 -19.52 -33.24 11.95
N ALA A 566 -19.94 -33.11 10.70
CA ALA A 566 -19.82 -31.88 9.94
C ALA A 566 -21.03 -31.66 9.05
N GLY A 567 -21.22 -30.42 8.64
CA GLY A 567 -22.21 -30.06 7.63
C GLY A 567 -21.81 -28.80 6.89
N GLU A 568 -22.40 -28.64 5.72
CA GLU A 568 -22.18 -27.50 4.83
C GLU A 568 -23.47 -27.18 4.08
N MET A 569 -23.81 -25.89 4.00
CA MET A 569 -25.03 -25.39 3.39
C MET A 569 -24.73 -24.21 2.45
N ASP A 570 -25.50 -24.12 1.38
CA ASP A 570 -25.50 -23.00 0.43
C ASP A 570 -26.40 -21.89 0.98
N MET A 571 -25.79 -20.79 1.43
CA MET A 571 -26.49 -19.66 2.04
C MET A 571 -27.18 -18.79 1.01
N ASP A 572 -26.65 -18.73 -0.22
CA ASP A 572 -27.31 -18.00 -1.31
C ASP A 572 -28.60 -18.73 -1.70
N PHE A 573 -28.52 -20.05 -1.88
CA PHE A 573 -29.69 -20.89 -2.18
C PHE A 573 -30.76 -20.79 -1.08
N LEU A 574 -30.37 -20.94 0.19
CA LEU A 574 -31.32 -20.87 1.30
C LEU A 574 -31.97 -19.47 1.38
N MET A 575 -31.21 -18.39 1.23
CA MET A 575 -31.77 -17.04 1.19
C MET A 575 -32.80 -16.86 0.06
N GLU A 576 -32.51 -17.37 -1.14
CA GLU A 576 -33.43 -17.27 -2.29
C GLU A 576 -34.76 -18.00 -2.08
N HIS A 577 -34.75 -19.04 -1.24
CA HIS A 577 -35.90 -19.89 -0.93
C HIS A 577 -36.50 -19.59 0.46
N GLU A 578 -36.19 -18.45 1.08
CA GLU A 578 -36.81 -18.05 2.36
C GLU A 578 -38.33 -17.83 2.16
N PRO A 579 -39.22 -18.42 2.98
CA PRO A 579 -40.65 -18.28 2.82
C PRO A 579 -41.11 -16.82 2.87
N LYS A 580 -41.76 -16.37 1.80
CA LYS A 580 -42.19 -14.96 1.66
C LYS A 580 -43.40 -14.59 2.54
N GLU A 581 -44.04 -15.52 3.24
CA GLU A 581 -45.29 -15.28 3.98
C GLU A 581 -45.11 -14.38 5.21
N HIS A 582 -43.92 -14.35 5.84
CA HIS A 582 -43.62 -13.40 6.91
C HIS A 582 -43.03 -12.05 6.45
N ALA A 583 -42.72 -11.91 5.15
CA ALA A 583 -42.37 -10.60 4.58
C ALA A 583 -43.61 -9.67 4.45
N GLY A 584 -44.83 -10.24 4.47
CA GLY A 584 -46.09 -9.52 4.24
C GLY A 584 -46.70 -8.84 5.47
N GLU A 585 -46.37 -9.23 6.69
CA GLU A 585 -46.88 -8.57 7.90
C GLU A 585 -46.06 -7.34 8.30
N ALA A 586 -44.78 -7.30 7.97
CA ALA A 586 -43.96 -6.08 8.09
C ALA A 586 -44.29 -5.03 7.00
N ALA A 587 -44.86 -5.44 5.85
CA ALA A 587 -45.17 -4.58 4.71
C ALA A 587 -46.59 -3.95 4.73
N LYS A 588 -47.46 -4.32 5.67
CA LYS A 588 -48.85 -3.81 5.76
C LYS A 588 -49.06 -2.61 6.69
N ALA A 589 -48.02 -2.09 7.32
CA ALA A 589 -48.05 -0.78 7.98
C ALA A 589 -47.44 0.27 7.05
N SER A 590 -48.22 0.74 6.05
CA SER A 590 -47.84 1.93 5.28
C SER A 590 -48.18 3.22 6.04
N PRO A 591 -47.43 4.32 5.80
CA PRO A 591 -47.36 5.49 6.66
C PRO A 591 -48.32 6.58 6.19
N GLU A 592 -49.15 7.08 7.10
CA GLU A 592 -49.68 8.44 6.93
C GLU A 592 -50.06 9.07 8.28
N LYS A 593 -49.49 10.27 8.50
CA LYS A 593 -49.74 11.25 9.57
C LYS A 593 -48.99 11.06 10.90
N ALA A 594 -47.72 11.47 10.91
CA ALA A 594 -47.35 12.79 11.44
C ALA A 594 -45.86 13.08 11.17
N LEU A 595 -45.61 14.02 10.27
CA LEU A 595 -44.32 14.71 10.13
C LEU A 595 -44.22 15.76 11.25
N GLN A 596 -43.20 15.63 12.10
CA GLN A 596 -42.22 16.69 12.39
C GLN A 596 -41.02 16.12 13.18
N PRO A 597 -39.81 16.68 12.97
CA PRO A 597 -38.59 15.89 12.93
C PRO A 597 -37.91 15.79 14.29
N LYS A 598 -37.54 14.57 14.68
CA LYS A 598 -36.46 14.32 15.64
C LYS A 598 -35.42 13.43 14.98
N ALA A 599 -34.26 14.03 14.73
CA ALA A 599 -33.06 13.39 14.23
C ALA A 599 -32.74 12.12 15.05
N LYS A 600 -32.57 11.00 14.35
CA LYS A 600 -31.93 9.80 14.88
C LYS A 600 -30.53 9.71 14.26
N GLN A 601 -29.52 10.01 15.07
CA GLN A 601 -28.21 9.39 14.95
C GLN A 601 -28.33 7.98 15.54
N GLU A 602 -28.00 6.96 14.74
CA GLU A 602 -27.41 5.73 15.26
C GLU A 602 -25.97 5.71 14.74
N ALA A 603 -25.15 6.52 15.40
CA ALA A 603 -23.75 6.21 15.63
C ALA A 603 -23.67 4.92 16.44
N ALA A 604 -22.52 4.23 16.37
CA ALA A 604 -22.19 3.10 17.24
C ALA A 604 -22.71 3.34 18.65
N ALA A 605 -23.50 2.41 19.19
CA ALA A 605 -24.11 2.56 20.50
C ALA A 605 -22.99 2.72 21.55
N GLN A 606 -22.76 3.96 21.96
CA GLN A 606 -21.98 4.26 23.15
C GLN A 606 -22.67 3.58 24.34
N PRO A 607 -21.91 2.96 25.26
CA PRO A 607 -22.47 2.36 26.46
C PRO A 607 -23.28 3.40 27.24
N LYS A 608 -24.49 3.03 27.69
CA LYS A 608 -25.29 3.90 28.55
C LYS A 608 -24.56 4.10 29.88
N LEU A 609 -24.28 5.38 30.20
CA LEU A 609 -23.76 5.79 31.51
C LEU A 609 -24.68 5.32 32.64
N ALA A 610 -24.09 5.02 33.80
CA ALA A 610 -24.84 4.66 35.01
C ALA A 610 -25.71 5.83 35.49
N GLU A 611 -26.91 5.55 36.01
CA GLU A 611 -27.83 6.56 36.56
C GLU A 611 -27.21 7.34 37.74
N ASP A 612 -26.39 6.65 38.56
CA ASP A 612 -25.55 7.25 39.60
C ASP A 612 -24.09 6.84 39.38
N GLN A 613 -23.35 7.71 38.71
CA GLN A 613 -21.96 7.45 38.33
C GLN A 613 -21.01 7.49 39.53
N VAL A 614 -21.30 8.29 40.56
CA VAL A 614 -20.47 8.37 41.77
C VAL A 614 -20.58 7.07 42.58
N ALA A 615 -21.81 6.55 42.75
CA ALA A 615 -22.02 5.26 43.38
C ALA A 615 -21.37 4.11 42.57
N HIS A 616 -21.48 4.16 41.23
CA HIS A 616 -20.83 3.17 40.36
C HIS A 616 -19.30 3.25 40.43
N PHE A 617 -18.72 4.45 40.44
CA PHE A 617 -17.28 4.67 40.64
C PHE A 617 -16.81 4.05 41.95
N ASN A 618 -17.46 4.42 43.06
CA ASN A 618 -17.08 3.94 44.40
C ASN A 618 -17.20 2.42 44.53
N LYS A 619 -18.09 1.79 43.76
CA LYS A 619 -18.30 0.34 43.78
C LYS A 619 -17.30 -0.44 42.91
N TYR A 620 -16.84 0.12 41.79
CA TYR A 620 -16.11 -0.67 40.77
C TYR A 620 -14.74 -0.12 40.38
N ILE A 621 -14.52 1.20 40.34
CA ILE A 621 -13.38 1.79 39.64
C ILE A 621 -12.27 2.12 40.63
N ASP A 622 -11.12 1.46 40.55
CA ASP A 622 -9.95 1.77 41.39
C ASP A 622 -8.98 2.68 40.64
N LEU A 623 -8.89 3.93 41.09
CA LEU A 623 -7.94 4.92 40.59
C LEU A 623 -6.85 5.11 41.65
N ARG A 624 -5.59 5.09 41.24
CA ARG A 624 -4.43 5.27 42.12
C ARG A 624 -3.39 6.19 41.51
N VAL A 625 -2.63 6.85 42.37
CA VAL A 625 -1.43 7.57 41.96
C VAL A 625 -0.30 6.56 41.71
N ALA A 626 0.33 6.64 40.55
CA ALA A 626 1.50 5.81 40.20
C ALA A 626 2.62 6.72 39.68
N LYS A 627 3.88 6.34 39.91
CA LYS A 627 5.05 7.08 39.43
C LYS A 627 5.66 6.39 38.23
N ILE A 628 5.90 7.12 37.15
CA ILE A 628 6.63 6.61 35.99
C ILE A 628 8.13 6.52 36.35
N VAL A 629 8.68 5.31 36.32
CA VAL A 629 10.09 5.00 36.63
C VAL A 629 10.95 5.05 35.38
N SER A 630 10.49 4.42 34.30
CA SER A 630 11.14 4.41 32.98
C SER A 630 10.10 4.26 31.87
N ILE A 631 10.50 4.62 30.64
CA ILE A 631 9.67 4.55 29.44
C ILE A 631 10.50 3.95 28.32
N ASP A 632 9.93 2.97 27.62
CA ASP A 632 10.45 2.45 26.36
C ASP A 632 9.46 2.72 25.21
N ARG A 633 9.91 2.67 23.97
CA ARG A 633 9.02 2.71 22.79
C ARG A 633 8.64 1.30 22.36
N ASN A 634 7.37 1.07 22.05
CA ASN A 634 6.94 -0.24 21.55
C ASN A 634 7.42 -0.45 20.09
N PRO A 635 8.28 -1.45 19.80
CA PRO A 635 8.78 -1.71 18.44
C PRO A 635 7.70 -2.21 17.47
N GLN A 636 6.55 -2.67 17.97
CA GLN A 636 5.40 -3.12 17.18
C GLN A 636 4.24 -2.10 17.17
N GLY A 637 4.41 -0.93 17.79
CA GLY A 637 3.40 0.11 17.89
C GLY A 637 4.02 1.51 17.95
N GLU A 638 4.14 2.15 16.79
CA GLU A 638 4.81 3.46 16.62
C GLU A 638 4.22 4.61 17.46
N LYS A 639 2.96 4.49 17.88
CA LYS A 639 2.27 5.47 18.72
C LYS A 639 2.27 5.12 20.21
N LEU A 640 2.90 4.01 20.61
CA LEU A 640 2.77 3.44 21.95
C LEU A 640 4.08 3.57 22.74
N TYR A 641 3.96 4.11 23.95
CA TYR A 641 4.96 3.95 24.99
C TYR A 641 4.70 2.65 25.78
N ILE A 642 5.76 2.11 26.37
CA ILE A 642 5.72 1.08 27.41
C ILE A 642 6.23 1.75 28.68
N GLU A 643 5.34 2.04 29.62
CA GLU A 643 5.69 2.69 30.87
C GLU A 643 5.83 1.70 32.01
N HIS A 644 6.96 1.77 32.71
CA HIS A 644 7.23 1.02 33.94
C HIS A 644 6.91 1.90 35.14
N LEU A 645 5.96 1.46 35.96
CA LEU A 645 5.35 2.23 37.03
C LEU A 645 5.65 1.64 38.41
N ASP A 646 5.86 2.53 39.38
CA ASP A 646 5.68 2.25 40.81
C ASP A 646 4.26 2.68 41.20
N ASP A 647 3.37 1.73 41.47
CA ASP A 647 1.99 1.96 41.91
C ASP A 647 1.80 1.79 43.43
N GLY A 648 2.89 1.69 44.20
CA GLY A 648 2.86 1.45 45.64
C GLY A 648 2.60 -0.01 46.05
N SER A 649 2.45 -0.94 45.11
CA SER A 649 2.28 -2.38 45.41
C SER A 649 3.59 -3.08 45.82
N GLY A 650 4.74 -2.44 45.58
CA GLY A 650 6.07 -3.04 45.78
C GLY A 650 6.53 -3.93 44.64
N THR A 651 5.73 -4.07 43.57
CA THR A 651 6.09 -4.72 42.31
C THR A 651 6.00 -3.74 41.15
N GLU A 652 6.92 -3.83 40.20
CA GLU A 652 6.87 -3.03 38.98
C GLU A 652 5.61 -3.37 38.17
N ARG A 653 4.89 -2.34 37.72
CA ARG A 653 3.72 -2.47 36.87
C ARG A 653 4.01 -1.91 35.49
N ILE A 654 3.65 -2.66 34.44
CA ILE A 654 3.82 -2.25 33.05
C ILE A 654 2.46 -1.83 32.47
N ILE A 655 2.41 -0.66 31.84
CA ILE A 655 1.27 -0.22 31.02
C ILE A 655 1.73 0.18 29.61
N GLN A 656 0.77 0.38 28.71
CA GLN A 656 1.02 1.03 27.42
C GLN A 656 0.07 2.20 27.22
N SER A 657 0.60 3.34 26.78
CA SER A 657 -0.19 4.53 26.42
C SER A 657 0.07 5.00 24.98
N GLY A 658 -0.95 5.62 24.37
CA GLY A 658 -0.89 6.20 23.03
C GLY A 658 -0.26 7.60 22.97
N LEU A 659 0.62 7.96 23.91
CA LEU A 659 1.07 9.35 24.12
C LEU A 659 2.24 9.79 23.23
N VAL A 660 2.85 8.88 22.45
CA VAL A 660 4.00 9.21 21.56
C VAL A 660 3.75 10.41 20.63
N PRO A 661 2.57 10.57 20.00
CA PRO A 661 2.31 11.72 19.12
C PRO A 661 2.21 13.06 19.85
N TYR A 662 2.04 13.04 21.18
CA TYR A 662 1.64 14.22 21.95
C TYR A 662 2.68 14.67 22.97
N LEU A 663 3.41 13.75 23.60
CA LEU A 663 4.34 14.04 24.70
C LEU A 663 5.67 13.30 24.52
N LYS A 664 6.78 13.96 24.86
CA LYS A 664 8.11 13.34 24.89
C LYS A 664 8.34 12.55 26.17
N GLU A 665 9.26 11.59 26.12
CA GLU A 665 9.61 10.72 27.25
C GLU A 665 10.06 11.51 28.48
N GLU A 666 10.85 12.57 28.29
CA GLU A 666 11.37 13.41 29.37
C GLU A 666 10.28 14.21 30.07
N GLU A 667 9.14 14.43 29.40
CA GLU A 667 7.98 15.12 29.97
C GLU A 667 7.13 14.20 30.85
N LEU A 668 7.37 12.89 30.82
CA LEU A 668 6.59 11.87 31.51
C LEU A 668 7.38 11.19 32.64
N ILE A 669 8.68 10.95 32.45
CA ILE A 669 9.53 10.28 33.44
C ILE A 669 9.48 11.02 34.78
N GLY A 670 9.21 10.28 35.86
CA GLY A 670 9.14 10.81 37.23
C GLY A 670 7.81 11.48 37.61
N LYS A 671 6.86 11.65 36.67
CA LYS A 671 5.52 12.17 37.00
C LYS A 671 4.73 11.16 37.84
N HIS A 672 3.94 11.71 38.77
CA HIS A 672 2.97 10.97 39.57
C HIS A 672 1.62 11.07 38.88
N ILE A 673 1.31 10.08 38.05
CA ILE A 673 0.15 10.03 37.15
C ILE A 673 -1.05 9.35 37.83
N ILE A 674 -2.24 9.52 37.25
CA ILE A 674 -3.44 8.81 37.69
C ILE A 674 -3.65 7.55 36.85
N LEU A 675 -3.67 6.40 37.51
CA LEU A 675 -3.77 5.07 36.93
C LEU A 675 -5.11 4.43 37.29
N VAL A 676 -5.80 3.85 36.30
CA VAL A 676 -6.86 2.85 36.52
C VAL A 676 -6.20 1.53 36.89
N SER A 677 -6.11 1.22 38.18
CA SER A 677 -5.27 0.13 38.72
C SER A 677 -5.89 -1.26 38.60
N ASN A 678 -7.22 -1.34 38.54
CA ASN A 678 -7.96 -2.60 38.52
C ASN A 678 -8.55 -2.97 37.15
N LEU A 679 -8.11 -2.35 36.05
CA LEU A 679 -8.51 -2.79 34.70
C LEU A 679 -7.88 -4.15 34.38
N ALA A 680 -8.66 -5.07 33.79
CA ALA A 680 -8.16 -6.37 33.39
C ALA A 680 -7.00 -6.24 32.38
N PRO A 681 -5.90 -7.02 32.52
CA PRO A 681 -4.75 -6.91 31.62
C PRO A 681 -5.13 -7.18 30.17
N ARG A 682 -4.55 -6.39 29.24
CA ARG A 682 -4.78 -6.55 27.80
C ARG A 682 -3.46 -6.60 27.06
N LYS A 683 -3.29 -7.62 26.22
CA LYS A 683 -2.15 -7.71 25.32
C LYS A 683 -2.36 -6.78 24.12
N MET A 684 -1.45 -5.83 23.92
CA MET A 684 -1.46 -4.87 22.83
C MET A 684 -0.08 -4.85 22.18
N ARG A 685 -0.01 -5.08 20.87
CA ARG A 685 1.23 -5.03 20.08
C ARG A 685 2.42 -5.74 20.77
N GLY A 686 2.17 -6.98 21.22
CA GLY A 686 3.20 -7.84 21.80
C GLY A 686 3.43 -7.69 23.32
N VAL A 687 3.03 -6.60 23.95
CA VAL A 687 3.24 -6.32 25.40
C VAL A 687 1.91 -6.37 26.15
N GLU A 688 1.90 -6.90 27.37
CA GLU A 688 0.70 -6.95 28.22
C GLU A 688 0.61 -5.67 29.06
N SER A 689 -0.47 -4.90 28.89
CA SER A 689 -0.73 -3.67 29.66
C SER A 689 -1.58 -4.00 30.89
N HIS A 690 -1.11 -3.63 32.08
CA HIS A 690 -1.77 -3.90 33.37
C HIS A 690 -2.43 -2.65 33.97
N GLY A 691 -3.10 -1.85 33.14
CA GLY A 691 -3.81 -0.66 33.59
C GLY A 691 -3.94 0.38 32.47
N MET A 692 -4.45 1.56 32.85
CA MET A 692 -4.66 2.67 31.94
C MET A 692 -4.28 3.98 32.63
N LEU A 693 -3.43 4.78 31.99
CA LEU A 693 -3.10 6.14 32.43
C LEU A 693 -4.15 7.10 31.90
N LEU A 694 -4.60 8.05 32.74
CA LEU A 694 -5.62 9.03 32.36
C LEU A 694 -5.00 10.35 31.86
N ALA A 695 -5.49 10.84 30.72
CA ALA A 695 -5.12 12.13 30.15
C ALA A 695 -6.37 12.93 29.73
N ALA A 696 -6.26 14.26 29.79
CA ALA A 696 -7.28 15.18 29.30
C ALA A 696 -6.86 15.72 27.92
N ASP A 697 -7.79 15.76 26.97
CA ASP A 697 -7.58 16.42 25.69
C ASP A 697 -7.75 17.95 25.81
N TYR A 698 -7.04 18.71 24.97
CA TYR A 698 -7.27 20.15 24.85
C TYR A 698 -6.79 20.66 23.48
N LYS A 699 -7.24 21.87 23.10
CA LYS A 699 -6.78 22.52 21.86
C LYS A 699 -5.86 23.69 22.15
N GLU A 700 -4.68 23.69 21.56
CA GLU A 700 -3.72 24.79 21.61
C GLU A 700 -3.45 25.27 20.17
N ASN A 701 -3.81 26.53 19.87
CA ASN A 701 -3.66 27.10 18.51
C ASN A 701 -4.30 26.23 17.40
N GLY A 702 -5.44 25.59 17.70
CA GLY A 702 -6.16 24.74 16.74
C GLY A 702 -5.58 23.34 16.55
N LYS A 703 -4.51 22.97 17.29
CA LYS A 703 -3.95 21.61 17.31
C LYS A 703 -4.49 20.83 18.50
N ASP A 704 -4.73 19.54 18.30
CA ASP A 704 -5.10 18.62 19.38
C ASP A 704 -3.86 18.29 20.22
N CYS A 705 -3.96 18.52 21.53
CA CYS A 705 -2.92 18.29 22.52
C CYS A 705 -3.50 17.47 23.69
N VAL A 706 -2.64 16.86 24.49
CA VAL A 706 -3.06 16.10 25.68
C VAL A 706 -2.29 16.56 26.91
N GLU A 707 -2.96 16.55 28.05
CA GLU A 707 -2.40 16.84 29.35
C GLU A 707 -2.64 15.64 30.29
N VAL A 708 -1.56 15.02 30.76
CA VAL A 708 -1.64 13.88 31.68
C VAL A 708 -2.08 14.38 33.06
N LEU A 709 -3.06 13.70 33.67
CA LEU A 709 -3.47 14.03 35.03
C LEU A 709 -2.38 13.63 36.03
N THR A 710 -1.99 14.56 36.90
CA THR A 710 -0.93 14.33 37.88
C THR A 710 -1.30 14.75 39.30
N ALA A 711 -0.71 14.06 40.28
CA ALA A 711 -0.82 14.37 41.70
C ALA A 711 0.57 14.32 42.37
N PRO A 712 1.47 15.28 42.09
CA PRO A 712 2.87 15.25 42.56
C PRO A 712 3.03 15.31 44.09
N TRP A 713 1.99 15.67 44.82
CA TRP A 713 1.99 15.71 46.30
C TRP A 713 1.63 14.37 46.95
N ALA A 714 1.14 13.39 46.18
CA ALA A 714 0.66 12.11 46.68
C ALA A 714 1.69 11.00 46.39
N ALA A 715 1.91 10.12 47.36
CA ALA A 715 2.82 8.98 47.18
C ALA A 715 2.19 7.92 46.25
N PRO A 716 3.02 7.11 45.54
CA PRO A 716 2.54 5.93 44.82
C PRO A 716 1.61 5.05 45.67
N GLY A 717 0.50 4.61 45.09
CA GLY A 717 -0.52 3.80 45.74
C GLY A 717 -1.61 4.59 46.46
N THR A 718 -1.50 5.92 46.56
CA THR A 718 -2.56 6.78 47.12
C THR A 718 -3.85 6.63 46.29
N PRO A 719 -5.00 6.30 46.90
CA PRO A 719 -6.26 6.18 46.20
C PRO A 719 -6.78 7.55 45.75
N VAL A 720 -7.37 7.59 44.56
CA VAL A 720 -8.10 8.75 44.03
C VAL A 720 -9.59 8.49 44.17
N VAL A 721 -10.27 9.36 44.92
CA VAL A 721 -11.69 9.20 45.26
C VAL A 721 -12.48 10.49 45.09
N PRO A 722 -13.80 10.42 44.84
CA PRO A 722 -14.68 11.57 44.87
C PRO A 722 -14.57 12.28 46.22
N GLU A 723 -14.60 13.60 46.20
CA GLU A 723 -14.54 14.45 47.39
C GLU A 723 -15.62 14.03 48.40
N GLY A 724 -15.19 13.64 49.61
CA GLY A 724 -16.08 13.14 50.66
C GLY A 724 -16.34 11.62 50.66
N ALA A 725 -15.82 10.85 49.69
CA ALA A 725 -15.89 9.40 49.69
C ALA A 725 -14.81 8.76 50.57
N ASP A 726 -15.06 7.53 51.02
CA ASP A 726 -14.12 6.76 51.84
C ASP A 726 -12.97 6.18 50.98
N PRO A 727 -11.71 6.61 51.17
CA PRO A 727 -10.57 6.09 50.44
C PRO A 727 -10.21 4.63 50.78
N SER A 728 -10.79 4.06 51.85
CA SER A 728 -10.58 2.68 52.27
C SER A 728 -11.63 1.69 51.75
N ALA A 729 -12.58 2.16 50.93
CA ALA A 729 -13.61 1.30 50.34
C ALA A 729 -12.99 0.18 49.48
N GLU A 730 -13.36 -1.07 49.77
CA GLU A 730 -12.92 -2.23 48.99
C GLU A 730 -13.53 -2.23 47.59
N LYS A 731 -12.67 -2.38 46.58
CA LYS A 731 -13.03 -2.43 45.16
C LYS A 731 -12.68 -3.81 44.58
N PRO A 732 -13.37 -4.26 43.52
CA PRO A 732 -13.04 -5.52 42.86
C PRO A 732 -11.59 -5.51 42.34
N ALA A 733 -10.91 -6.65 42.45
CA ALA A 733 -9.52 -6.80 42.06
C ALA A 733 -9.28 -6.59 40.54
N LYS A 734 -10.28 -6.89 39.71
CA LYS A 734 -10.27 -6.67 38.25
C LYS A 734 -11.65 -6.25 37.76
N ILE A 735 -11.70 -5.37 36.77
CA ILE A 735 -12.89 -4.96 36.02
C ILE A 735 -12.63 -5.04 34.51
N ASP A 736 -13.67 -5.32 33.74
CA ASP A 736 -13.68 -5.16 32.28
C ASP A 736 -13.94 -3.70 31.90
N ILE A 737 -13.55 -3.32 30.68
CA ILE A 737 -13.65 -1.93 30.17
C ILE A 737 -15.10 -1.41 30.19
N ASP A 738 -16.10 -2.26 29.95
CA ASP A 738 -17.53 -1.93 30.03
C ASP A 738 -17.96 -1.35 31.38
N LYS A 739 -17.22 -1.61 32.46
CA LYS A 739 -17.49 -1.03 33.79
C LYS A 739 -16.95 0.39 33.89
N LEU A 740 -15.81 0.66 33.25
CA LEU A 740 -15.21 1.99 33.16
C LEU A 740 -16.02 2.89 32.22
N GLU A 741 -16.49 2.37 31.08
CA GLU A 741 -17.28 3.13 30.10
C GLU A 741 -18.69 3.53 30.59
N LYS A 742 -19.09 3.08 31.78
CA LYS A 742 -20.35 3.48 32.45
C LYS A 742 -20.23 4.76 33.27
N ILE A 743 -19.04 5.32 33.40
CA ILE A 743 -18.80 6.59 34.06
C ILE A 743 -18.20 7.59 33.07
N GLU A 744 -18.43 8.86 33.32
CA GLU A 744 -17.88 9.95 32.54
C GLU A 744 -16.95 10.77 33.43
N LEU A 745 -15.67 10.75 33.10
CA LEU A 745 -14.62 11.50 33.77
C LEU A 745 -14.32 12.76 32.95
N LYS A 746 -14.28 13.93 33.60
CA LYS A 746 -14.11 15.22 32.92
C LYS A 746 -13.17 16.16 33.64
N ILE A 747 -12.63 17.10 32.88
CA ILE A 747 -12.11 18.35 33.40
C ILE A 747 -13.20 19.41 33.27
N THR A 748 -13.55 20.09 34.37
CA THR A 748 -14.46 21.24 34.38
C THR A 748 -13.85 22.34 35.25
N GLY A 749 -13.68 23.54 34.69
CA GLY A 749 -12.96 24.63 35.37
C GLY A 749 -11.58 24.21 35.89
N ASN A 750 -10.84 23.44 35.10
CA ASN A 750 -9.53 22.83 35.42
C ASN A 750 -9.55 21.77 36.53
N HIS A 751 -10.72 21.35 37.02
CA HIS A 751 -10.82 20.33 38.06
C HIS A 751 -11.19 18.99 37.46
N PHE A 752 -10.52 17.93 37.89
CA PHE A 752 -10.87 16.56 37.54
C PHE A 752 -12.09 16.09 38.31
N GLN A 753 -13.18 15.76 37.60
CA GLN A 753 -14.50 15.55 38.18
C GLN A 753 -15.21 14.33 37.61
N ILE A 754 -16.12 13.77 38.43
CA ILE A 754 -17.14 12.82 38.03
C ILE A 754 -18.50 13.32 38.51
N SER A 755 -19.46 13.50 37.59
CA SER A 755 -20.80 14.04 37.91
C SER A 755 -20.79 15.32 38.78
N GLY A 756 -19.83 16.23 38.53
CA GLY A 756 -19.67 17.49 39.26
C GLY A 756 -18.99 17.39 40.63
N VAL A 757 -18.53 16.20 41.03
CA VAL A 757 -17.76 15.98 42.27
C VAL A 757 -16.27 15.89 41.93
N ASN A 758 -15.43 16.68 42.63
CA ASN A 758 -13.99 16.66 42.42
C ASN A 758 -13.38 15.30 42.82
N LEU A 759 -12.45 14.81 42.03
CA LEU A 759 -11.62 13.67 42.38
C LEU A 759 -10.36 14.18 43.10
N THR A 760 -10.08 13.57 44.25
CA THR A 760 -9.01 14.00 45.16
C THR A 760 -8.01 12.88 45.40
N ALA A 761 -6.72 13.23 45.48
CA ALA A 761 -5.64 12.36 45.91
C ALA A 761 -5.06 12.89 47.22
N GLY A 762 -5.11 12.09 48.29
CA GLY A 762 -4.65 12.53 49.62
C GLY A 762 -5.42 13.74 50.14
N GLY A 763 -6.71 13.88 49.79
CA GLY A 763 -7.58 14.98 50.23
C GLY A 763 -7.39 16.32 49.48
N LYS A 764 -6.53 16.37 48.46
CA LYS A 764 -6.37 17.54 47.58
C LYS A 764 -6.91 17.24 46.18
N ALA A 765 -7.66 18.18 45.62
CA ALA A 765 -8.24 18.07 44.28
C ALA A 765 -7.16 17.96 43.19
N ILE A 766 -7.40 17.10 42.21
CA ILE A 766 -6.55 16.95 41.02
C ILE A 766 -7.00 18.00 40.00
N MET A 767 -6.05 18.74 39.46
CA MET A 767 -6.29 19.84 38.53
C MET A 767 -5.36 19.77 37.34
N THR A 768 -5.80 20.35 36.23
CA THR A 768 -5.04 20.54 34.99
C THR A 768 -4.61 22.00 34.85
N GLU A 769 -3.48 22.23 34.19
CA GLU A 769 -2.93 23.57 33.93
C GLU A 769 -3.47 24.14 32.62
N LYS A 770 -3.67 23.30 31.59
CA LYS A 770 -4.04 23.72 30.23
C LYS A 770 -5.44 23.29 29.84
N ALA A 771 -5.84 22.06 30.16
CA ALA A 771 -7.21 21.59 29.92
C ALA A 771 -8.18 22.27 30.89
N SER A 772 -9.32 22.77 30.41
CA SER A 772 -10.33 23.45 31.23
C SER A 772 -11.74 22.87 31.12
N GLU A 773 -12.14 22.44 29.93
CA GLU A 773 -13.40 21.74 29.65
C GLU A 773 -13.13 20.59 28.69
N SER A 774 -12.99 19.37 29.22
CA SER A 774 -12.52 18.21 28.45
C SER A 774 -13.08 16.89 28.97
N SER A 775 -13.20 15.89 28.08
CA SER A 775 -13.22 14.47 28.47
C SER A 775 -11.88 14.05 29.07
N VAL A 776 -11.90 13.02 29.91
CA VAL A 776 -10.70 12.32 30.36
C VAL A 776 -10.79 10.88 29.90
N GLU A 777 -9.80 10.45 29.14
CA GLU A 777 -9.70 9.11 28.57
C GLU A 777 -8.40 8.40 28.98
#